data_AF-A0A367IHS3-F1
#
_entry.id   AF-A0A367IHS3-F1
#
_cell.length_a   1.000
_cell.length_b   1.000
_cell.length_c   1.000
_cell.angle_alpha   90.00
_cell.angle_beta   90.00
_cell.angle_gamma   90.00
#
_symmetry.space_group_name_H-M   'P 1'
#
loop_
_entity.id
_entity.type
_entity.pdbx_description
1 polymer ?
#
loop_
_entity_poly.entity_id
_entity_poly.type
_entity_poly.pdbx_seq_one_letter_code
_entity_poly.pdbx_strand_id
1 'polypeptide(L)'
;MNEAEEISSKQKQISISEFFEKNKHFLGFDTLPRAVITAVKESVDNSLDACEEARILPDIRVEIRRTKGDELELITQDNGPGIPRDAIENVFGKFLLGSRFHAIRQTRGQQGIGITGVVMYSQLTTGSKTHVVSKIKSDSSAVYVDLGVDTKKNKAIKSGEKRDIWIDDKTGNEVSHGLRIKTQMKAKYQRGKKSVFQYLRMTSIVNPHASISLVVLDREGSVIEEGDWVRTSNKLPRVVEEIKPHPHGIQLGTLQRMLREANDRKMTSFLKHNFSGVSPRAAKEILAMAEVEEGRTPKRIKAEEAKTMINAFQTVKLLKPPMDCLSPIEDLLIKKGLSKAIDSRFASTVTRSPSVSQGNPFQIEVGLVFGGDLTSDGPIEILRFANRVPLMYQQGGCLLTKSLEAVNWKSYGLEQPGGTGIPKGPAAILIHLASTNVQFTSEAKEAVSYNEEVFEEIRKAMLEVGRGLKNHLKKDSQRKKAKEKFELVNIILPEISKKSSELLGREEPDLAPVITQIMNAVFLEEVLSWDKERRLSMCSITIHNYTARARAYTILAKWPESYGTSMEYNPKGGRKEARGLWAWRLDTLDPGTSTVLEFGISGLSKGDWNEADIFFRGNGEIIGATKMDEALLEEQRKTEALEAAVQEVRDNGGVSVRTDMEASQVLPNIDNNELGGPNVVDLSPSADTDWFGMEGDEQ
;
A
#
# COMPACT_ATOMS: atom_id res chain seq x y z
N MET A 1 26.74 44.75 37.81
CA MET A 1 26.30 43.63 36.96
C MET A 1 26.64 44.00 35.54
N ASN A 2 27.43 43.17 34.87
CA ASN A 2 27.84 43.40 33.49
C ASN A 2 26.60 43.39 32.57
N GLU A 3 26.57 44.20 31.52
CA GLU A 3 25.48 44.19 30.51
C GLU A 3 25.23 42.77 29.97
N ALA A 4 26.27 41.94 29.87
CA ALA A 4 26.16 40.53 29.52
C ALA A 4 25.39 39.68 30.55
N GLU A 5 25.50 39.97 31.85
CA GLU A 5 24.73 39.31 32.91
C GLU A 5 23.27 39.77 32.91
N GLU A 6 23.01 41.06 32.62
CA GLU A 6 21.64 41.55 32.43
C GLU A 6 20.98 40.95 31.18
N ILE A 7 21.70 40.85 30.06
CA ILE A 7 21.22 40.21 28.83
C ILE A 7 20.99 38.72 29.05
N SER A 8 21.90 38.05 29.77
CA SER A 8 21.76 36.63 30.16
C SER A 8 20.56 36.41 31.09
N SER A 9 20.33 37.30 32.07
CA SER A 9 19.18 37.23 32.98
C SER A 9 17.83 37.43 32.28
N LYS A 10 17.81 38.07 31.10
CA LYS A 10 16.62 38.24 30.25
C LYS A 10 16.34 37.02 29.37
N GLN A 11 17.26 36.07 29.24
CA GLN A 11 17.03 34.84 28.49
C GLN A 11 16.06 33.93 29.27
N LYS A 12 14.86 33.71 28.71
CA LYS A 12 13.86 32.81 29.28
C LYS A 12 13.72 31.57 28.41
N GLN A 13 13.86 30.40 29.02
CA GLN A 13 13.56 29.14 28.37
C GLN A 13 12.03 29.01 28.22
N ILE A 14 11.57 28.79 26.99
CA ILE A 14 10.16 28.62 26.65
C ILE A 14 9.82 27.13 26.71
N SER A 15 8.68 26.78 27.26
CA SER A 15 8.21 25.39 27.27
C SER A 15 7.78 24.95 25.86
N ILE A 16 7.71 23.64 25.61
CA ILE A 16 7.20 23.10 24.33
C ILE A 16 5.75 23.54 24.08
N SER A 17 4.92 23.56 25.12
CA SER A 17 3.51 23.97 25.00
C SER A 17 3.40 25.47 24.70
N GLU A 18 4.25 26.32 25.29
CA GLU A 18 4.26 27.76 25.01
C GLU A 18 4.77 28.06 23.59
N PHE A 19 5.71 27.24 23.07
CA PHE A 19 6.12 27.31 21.68
C PHE A 19 4.95 27.05 20.72
N PHE A 20 4.14 26.02 20.97
CA PHE A 20 2.99 25.71 20.13
C PHE A 20 1.81 26.67 20.32
N GLU A 21 1.65 27.25 21.53
CA GLU A 21 0.69 28.31 21.79
C GLU A 21 0.95 29.54 20.90
N LYS A 22 2.23 29.92 20.77
CA LYS A 22 2.67 31.02 19.90
C LYS A 22 2.63 30.63 18.41
N ASN A 23 2.88 29.37 18.09
CA ASN A 23 3.00 28.88 16.71
C ASN A 23 1.94 27.83 16.34
N LYS A 24 0.66 28.21 16.45
CA LYS A 24 -0.51 27.34 16.18
C LYS A 24 -0.53 26.75 14.77
N HIS A 25 0.11 27.43 13.81
CA HIS A 25 0.17 27.00 12.42
C HIS A 25 0.99 25.71 12.22
N PHE A 26 1.99 25.41 13.06
CA PHE A 26 2.74 24.15 13.00
C PHE A 26 1.89 22.94 13.38
N LEU A 27 0.88 23.15 14.23
CA LEU A 27 -0.10 22.12 14.59
C LEU A 27 -1.24 22.00 13.57
N GLY A 28 -1.25 22.79 12.49
CA GLY A 28 -2.33 22.77 11.52
C GLY A 28 -3.59 23.52 11.95
N PHE A 29 -3.49 24.43 12.94
CA PHE A 29 -4.58 25.31 13.38
C PHE A 29 -4.39 26.74 12.87
N ASP A 30 -4.30 26.90 11.54
CA ASP A 30 -4.13 28.19 10.87
C ASP A 30 -5.47 28.92 10.61
N THR A 31 -6.49 28.18 10.18
CA THR A 31 -7.77 28.69 9.70
C THR A 31 -8.93 27.92 10.32
N LEU A 32 -10.07 28.58 10.49
CA LEU A 32 -11.27 27.99 11.13
C LEU A 32 -11.77 26.69 10.45
N PRO A 33 -11.77 26.57 9.10
CA PRO A 33 -12.19 25.32 8.47
C PRO A 33 -11.17 24.19 8.65
N ARG A 34 -9.87 24.53 8.62
CA ARG A 34 -8.79 23.56 8.79
C ARG A 34 -8.70 23.04 10.22
N ALA A 35 -8.99 23.88 11.22
CA ALA A 35 -8.99 23.49 12.63
C ALA A 35 -9.89 22.28 12.92
N VAL A 36 -11.10 22.22 12.36
CA VAL A 36 -12.02 21.07 12.51
C VAL A 36 -11.42 19.82 11.90
N ILE A 37 -10.88 19.94 10.68
CA ILE A 37 -10.33 18.81 9.93
C ILE A 37 -9.13 18.24 10.67
N THR A 38 -8.24 19.09 11.17
CA THR A 38 -7.10 18.68 12.01
C THR A 38 -7.59 17.95 13.27
N ALA A 39 -8.58 18.50 13.98
CA ALA A 39 -9.09 17.86 15.20
C ALA A 39 -9.74 16.49 14.93
N VAL A 40 -10.51 16.37 13.86
CA VAL A 40 -11.10 15.09 13.44
C VAL A 40 -10.01 14.12 12.98
N LYS A 41 -9.03 14.57 12.20
CA LYS A 41 -7.89 13.77 11.74
C LYS A 41 -7.13 13.15 12.91
N GLU A 42 -6.70 13.97 13.86
CA GLU A 42 -5.95 13.48 15.02
C GLU A 42 -6.79 12.57 15.93
N SER A 43 -8.11 12.80 16.02
CA SER A 43 -8.98 11.92 16.81
C SER A 43 -9.16 10.56 16.14
N VAL A 44 -9.51 10.55 14.84
CA VAL A 44 -9.80 9.31 14.08
C VAL A 44 -8.54 8.47 13.89
N ASP A 45 -7.40 9.09 13.58
CA ASP A 45 -6.13 8.36 13.39
C ASP A 45 -5.69 7.66 14.69
N ASN A 46 -5.85 8.32 15.85
CA ASN A 46 -5.54 7.72 17.15
C ASN A 46 -6.51 6.59 17.51
N SER A 47 -7.81 6.75 17.25
CA SER A 47 -8.81 5.69 17.46
C SER A 47 -8.54 4.46 16.58
N LEU A 48 -8.19 4.67 15.30
CA LEU A 48 -7.82 3.58 14.39
C LEU A 48 -6.57 2.83 14.87
N ASP A 49 -5.51 3.56 15.23
CA ASP A 49 -4.29 2.94 15.75
C ASP A 49 -4.57 2.14 17.03
N ALA A 50 -5.35 2.68 17.97
CA ALA A 50 -5.67 2.01 19.24
C ALA A 50 -6.49 0.72 19.02
N CYS A 51 -7.45 0.75 18.09
CA CYS A 51 -8.23 -0.44 17.73
C CYS A 51 -7.34 -1.50 17.05
N GLU A 52 -6.47 -1.10 16.12
CA GLU A 52 -5.59 -2.02 15.40
C GLU A 52 -4.55 -2.67 16.32
N GLU A 53 -3.96 -1.91 17.25
CA GLU A 53 -3.04 -2.43 18.27
C GLU A 53 -3.73 -3.43 19.21
N ALA A 54 -4.98 -3.16 19.60
CA ALA A 54 -5.79 -4.06 20.43
C ALA A 54 -6.46 -5.20 19.64
N ARG A 55 -6.27 -5.27 18.32
CA ARG A 55 -6.93 -6.23 17.40
C ARG A 55 -8.46 -6.20 17.47
N ILE A 56 -9.03 -5.02 17.69
CA ILE A 56 -10.48 -4.76 17.68
C ILE A 56 -10.85 -4.16 16.32
N LEU A 57 -11.97 -4.60 15.74
CA LEU A 57 -12.47 -4.00 14.50
C LEU A 57 -13.05 -2.60 14.78
N PRO A 58 -12.50 -1.52 14.19
CA PRO A 58 -12.86 -0.16 14.55
C PRO A 58 -14.32 0.18 14.19
N ASP A 59 -15.02 0.79 15.14
CA ASP A 59 -16.28 1.50 14.96
C ASP A 59 -16.11 2.90 15.55
N ILE A 60 -16.07 3.91 14.68
CA ILE A 60 -15.77 5.29 15.02
C ILE A 60 -16.96 6.17 14.67
N ARG A 61 -17.39 6.98 15.62
CA ARG A 61 -18.48 7.95 15.46
C ARG A 61 -17.93 9.35 15.65
N VAL A 62 -18.20 10.22 14.68
CA VAL A 62 -17.83 11.63 14.71
C VAL A 62 -19.10 12.46 14.65
N GLU A 63 -19.30 13.32 15.63
CA GLU A 63 -20.42 14.24 15.68
C GLU A 63 -19.92 15.68 15.81
N ILE A 64 -20.44 16.56 14.97
CA ILE A 64 -20.09 17.98 14.95
C ILE A 64 -21.36 18.79 15.17
N ARG A 65 -21.45 19.54 16.26
CA ARG A 65 -22.57 20.43 16.56
C ARG A 65 -22.16 21.88 16.42
N ARG A 66 -22.89 22.66 15.63
CA ARG A 66 -22.65 24.10 15.50
C ARG A 66 -23.24 24.84 16.70
N THR A 67 -22.44 25.72 17.31
CA THR A 67 -22.85 26.56 18.43
C THR A 67 -23.04 28.01 17.98
N LYS A 68 -23.41 28.93 18.88
CA LYS A 68 -23.49 30.38 18.59
C LYS A 68 -22.11 30.94 18.21
N GLY A 69 -22.06 31.79 17.20
CA GLY A 69 -20.81 32.36 16.67
C GLY A 69 -20.03 31.41 15.75
N ASP A 70 -18.70 31.57 15.73
CA ASP A 70 -17.74 30.73 14.99
C ASP A 70 -17.24 29.55 15.86
N GLU A 71 -18.08 29.02 16.74
CA GLU A 71 -17.75 27.91 17.63
C GLU A 71 -18.51 26.64 17.26
N LEU A 72 -17.87 25.50 17.47
CA LEU A 72 -18.48 24.19 17.35
C LEU A 72 -18.02 23.24 18.44
N GLU A 73 -18.88 22.28 18.73
CA GLU A 73 -18.64 21.16 19.61
C GLU A 73 -18.32 19.94 18.74
N LEU A 74 -17.11 19.38 18.92
CA LEU A 74 -16.67 18.14 18.29
C LEU A 74 -16.74 17.02 19.32
N ILE A 75 -17.47 15.97 18.98
CA ILE A 75 -17.57 14.75 19.75
C ILE A 75 -17.04 13.60 18.89
N THR A 76 -16.07 12.86 19.42
CA THR A 76 -15.55 11.64 18.80
C THR A 76 -15.69 10.49 19.77
N GLN A 77 -16.16 9.34 19.28
CA GLN A 77 -16.34 8.14 20.08
C GLN A 77 -15.79 6.94 19.31
N ASP A 78 -15.03 6.10 20.00
CA ASP A 78 -14.52 4.84 19.47
C ASP A 78 -14.83 3.65 20.37
N ASN A 79 -14.71 2.46 19.79
CA ASN A 79 -14.80 1.18 20.47
C ASN A 79 -13.42 0.58 20.77
N GLY A 80 -12.40 1.41 20.97
CA GLY A 80 -11.03 0.97 21.29
C GLY A 80 -10.91 0.33 22.68
N PRO A 81 -9.69 -0.01 23.11
CA PRO A 81 -9.44 -0.63 24.42
C PRO A 81 -9.69 0.32 25.62
N GLY A 82 -9.86 1.62 25.37
CA GLY A 82 -9.85 2.66 26.38
C GLY A 82 -8.43 3.01 26.86
N ILE A 83 -8.33 4.08 27.65
CA ILE A 83 -7.07 4.57 28.23
C ILE A 83 -7.12 4.39 29.76
N PRO A 84 -6.09 3.78 30.39
CA PRO A 84 -5.99 3.69 31.85
C PRO A 84 -6.00 5.06 32.51
N ARG A 85 -6.68 5.16 33.66
CA ARG A 85 -6.85 6.41 34.43
C ARG A 85 -5.55 7.21 34.59
N ASP A 86 -4.47 6.56 34.99
CA ASP A 86 -3.19 7.21 35.29
C ASP A 86 -2.45 7.64 34.02
N ALA A 87 -2.80 7.07 32.87
CA ALA A 87 -2.24 7.40 31.57
C ALA A 87 -2.98 8.57 30.88
N ILE A 88 -4.26 8.83 31.22
CA ILE A 88 -5.08 9.87 30.56
C ILE A 88 -4.38 11.24 30.63
N GLU A 89 -3.86 11.63 31.80
CA GLU A 89 -3.19 12.93 31.97
C GLU A 89 -1.95 13.07 31.08
N ASN A 90 -1.21 11.98 30.94
CA ASN A 90 0.01 11.92 30.17
C ASN A 90 -0.27 11.96 28.66
N VAL A 91 -1.33 11.28 28.20
CA VAL A 91 -1.72 11.23 26.78
C VAL A 91 -2.26 12.57 26.28
N PHE A 92 -3.09 13.25 27.06
CA PHE A 92 -3.79 14.46 26.63
C PHE A 92 -3.12 15.78 27.06
N GLY A 93 -2.22 15.75 28.04
CA GLY A 93 -1.67 16.96 28.65
C GLY A 93 -0.15 17.13 28.57
N LYS A 94 0.57 16.19 27.95
CA LYS A 94 2.01 16.32 27.67
C LYS A 94 2.27 16.25 26.18
N PHE A 95 2.91 17.29 25.64
CA PHE A 95 3.47 17.23 24.29
C PHE A 95 4.70 16.33 24.27
N LEU A 96 4.91 15.66 23.12
CA LEU A 96 6.06 14.79 22.86
C LEU A 96 6.14 13.55 23.77
N LEU A 97 5.01 13.11 24.30
CA LEU A 97 4.92 11.85 25.04
C LEU A 97 4.23 10.78 24.21
N GLY A 98 4.88 9.63 24.07
CA GLY A 98 4.32 8.51 23.33
C GLY A 98 5.24 7.30 23.34
N SER A 99 4.65 6.11 23.26
CA SER A 99 5.39 4.86 23.05
C SER A 99 6.04 4.79 21.66
N ARG A 100 5.65 5.69 20.74
CA ARG A 100 5.96 5.64 19.30
C ARG A 100 7.26 6.36 18.89
N PHE A 101 7.97 7.02 19.82
CA PHE A 101 9.15 7.84 19.50
C PHE A 101 10.44 7.05 19.26
N HIS A 102 10.57 5.89 19.89
CA HIS A 102 11.81 5.12 19.89
C HIS A 102 11.76 3.95 18.90
N ALA A 103 10.55 3.55 18.49
CA ALA A 103 10.33 2.44 17.60
C ALA A 103 10.27 2.87 16.13
N ILE A 104 11.16 2.31 15.30
CA ILE A 104 11.11 2.49 13.84
C ILE A 104 10.13 1.45 13.30
N ARG A 105 8.88 1.86 13.13
CA ARG A 105 7.80 1.07 12.52
C ARG A 105 6.83 2.01 11.80
N GLN A 106 6.05 1.47 10.85
CA GLN A 106 5.01 2.27 10.23
C GLN A 106 3.95 2.69 11.25
N THR A 107 3.63 3.99 11.30
CA THR A 107 2.56 4.55 12.13
C THR A 107 1.86 5.69 11.40
N ARG A 108 0.58 5.95 11.74
CA ARG A 108 -0.16 7.13 11.28
C ARG A 108 0.37 8.41 11.97
N GLY A 109 0.53 8.34 13.30
CA GLY A 109 1.06 9.41 14.15
C GLY A 109 2.51 9.19 14.62
N GLN A 110 3.41 10.11 14.28
CA GLN A 110 4.87 10.01 14.50
C GLN A 110 5.40 10.83 15.70
N GLN A 111 4.76 11.95 16.05
CA GLN A 111 5.37 12.98 16.91
C GLN A 111 4.64 13.21 18.24
N GLY A 112 3.60 12.43 18.61
CA GLY A 112 2.93 12.56 19.91
C GLY A 112 2.45 13.98 20.27
N ILE A 113 2.08 14.79 19.27
CA ILE A 113 1.61 16.18 19.42
C ILE A 113 0.11 16.35 19.13
N GLY A 114 -0.50 15.37 18.45
CA GLY A 114 -1.79 15.50 17.79
C GLY A 114 -2.92 15.90 18.72
N ILE A 115 -3.36 14.96 19.56
CA ILE A 115 -4.55 15.15 20.40
C ILE A 115 -4.34 16.22 21.49
N THR A 116 -3.13 16.32 22.05
CA THR A 116 -2.73 17.39 22.99
C THR A 116 -2.86 18.78 22.33
N GLY A 117 -2.55 18.88 21.03
CA GLY A 117 -2.74 20.09 20.23
C GLY A 117 -4.21 20.50 20.14
N VAL A 118 -5.14 19.53 19.99
CA VAL A 118 -6.59 19.76 19.99
C VAL A 118 -7.08 20.30 21.34
N VAL A 119 -6.64 19.69 22.44
CA VAL A 119 -6.97 20.14 23.81
C VAL A 119 -6.47 21.57 24.03
N MET A 120 -5.22 21.85 23.65
CA MET A 120 -4.64 23.19 23.76
C MET A 120 -5.41 24.21 22.89
N TYR A 121 -5.76 23.86 21.66
CA TYR A 121 -6.50 24.76 20.76
C TYR A 121 -7.90 25.09 21.29
N SER A 122 -8.61 24.09 21.83
CA SER A 122 -9.91 24.27 22.50
C SER A 122 -9.78 25.25 23.68
N GLN A 123 -8.83 25.02 24.57
CA GLN A 123 -8.57 25.89 25.73
C GLN A 123 -8.20 27.33 25.32
N LEU A 124 -7.37 27.51 24.28
CA LEU A 124 -6.93 28.82 23.82
C LEU A 124 -8.01 29.62 23.07
N THR A 125 -8.99 28.94 22.48
CA THR A 125 -10.01 29.61 21.66
C THR A 125 -11.31 29.87 22.40
N THR A 126 -11.79 28.91 23.19
CA THR A 126 -13.08 29.00 23.88
C THR A 126 -12.94 29.00 25.41
N GLY A 127 -11.72 28.76 25.94
CA GLY A 127 -11.50 28.59 27.37
C GLY A 127 -12.08 27.29 27.94
N SER A 128 -12.71 26.47 27.12
CA SER A 128 -13.38 25.25 27.54
C SER A 128 -12.39 24.10 27.75
N LYS A 129 -12.69 23.24 28.73
CA LYS A 129 -11.92 22.02 28.98
C LYS A 129 -12.43 20.88 28.09
N THR A 130 -11.53 19.99 27.71
CA THR A 130 -11.86 18.78 26.95
C THR A 130 -12.43 17.73 27.89
N HIS A 131 -13.66 17.28 27.64
CA HIS A 131 -14.30 16.25 28.44
C HIS A 131 -13.96 14.89 27.84
N VAL A 132 -13.33 14.01 28.61
CA VAL A 132 -12.92 12.68 28.19
C VAL A 132 -13.65 11.64 29.02
N VAL A 133 -14.22 10.65 28.34
CA VAL A 133 -14.82 9.45 28.95
C VAL A 133 -14.03 8.25 28.45
N SER A 134 -13.46 7.48 29.36
CA SER A 134 -12.66 6.30 29.01
C SER A 134 -13.14 5.10 29.82
N LYS A 135 -13.36 3.97 29.14
CA LYS A 135 -13.67 2.70 29.80
C LYS A 135 -12.79 1.58 29.24
N ILE A 136 -12.14 0.86 30.14
CA ILE A 136 -11.38 -0.35 29.81
C ILE A 136 -12.27 -1.56 30.09
N LYS A 137 -12.14 -2.61 29.28
CA LYS A 137 -12.93 -3.85 29.43
C LYS A 137 -12.80 -4.51 30.82
N SER A 138 -11.67 -4.33 31.50
CA SER A 138 -11.43 -4.84 32.85
C SER A 138 -12.15 -4.05 33.95
N ASP A 139 -12.50 -2.80 33.67
CA ASP A 139 -12.99 -1.87 34.67
C ASP A 139 -14.53 -1.88 34.69
N SER A 140 -15.10 -1.93 35.90
CA SER A 140 -16.56 -1.95 36.09
C SER A 140 -17.24 -0.61 35.80
N SER A 141 -16.50 0.49 35.78
CA SER A 141 -17.02 1.86 35.63
C SER A 141 -16.18 2.64 34.64
N ALA A 142 -16.80 3.53 33.86
CA ALA A 142 -16.08 4.49 33.03
C ALA A 142 -15.52 5.64 33.87
N VAL A 143 -14.36 6.17 33.46
CA VAL A 143 -13.74 7.36 34.04
C VAL A 143 -14.15 8.57 33.20
N TYR A 144 -14.77 9.55 33.84
CA TYR A 144 -15.08 10.86 33.26
C TYR A 144 -14.11 11.88 33.83
N VAL A 145 -13.52 12.69 32.97
CA VAL A 145 -12.53 13.68 33.38
C VAL A 145 -12.50 14.87 32.43
N ASP A 146 -12.39 16.07 33.00
CA ASP A 146 -12.14 17.29 32.24
C ASP A 146 -10.66 17.60 32.23
N LEU A 147 -10.11 17.80 31.04
CA LEU A 147 -8.69 18.00 30.80
C LEU A 147 -8.43 19.37 30.17
N GLY A 148 -7.42 20.05 30.69
CA GLY A 148 -6.75 21.19 30.06
C GLY A 148 -5.24 21.00 30.06
N VAL A 149 -4.50 21.95 29.49
CA VAL A 149 -3.04 21.95 29.42
C VAL A 149 -2.50 23.19 30.11
N ASP A 150 -1.58 22.99 31.06
CA ASP A 150 -0.73 24.05 31.60
C ASP A 150 0.43 24.29 30.62
N THR A 151 0.34 25.38 29.86
CA THR A 151 1.33 25.71 28.82
C THR A 151 2.68 26.11 29.41
N LYS A 152 2.80 26.47 30.69
CA LYS A 152 4.11 26.79 31.29
C LYS A 152 4.84 25.54 31.74
N LYS A 153 4.12 24.58 32.33
CA LYS A 153 4.70 23.35 32.91
C LYS A 153 4.66 22.15 31.97
N ASN A 154 3.99 22.23 30.82
CA ASN A 154 3.72 21.10 29.92
C ASN A 154 3.13 19.91 30.71
N LYS A 155 2.05 20.17 31.44
CA LYS A 155 1.32 19.17 32.25
C LYS A 155 -0.19 19.33 32.07
N ALA A 156 -0.92 18.23 32.24
CA ALA A 156 -2.39 18.27 32.27
C ALA A 156 -2.90 19.05 33.49
N ILE A 157 -4.00 19.77 33.30
CA ILE A 157 -4.84 20.32 34.37
C ILE A 157 -6.11 19.47 34.39
N LYS A 158 -6.31 18.72 35.48
CA LYS A 158 -7.44 17.81 35.66
C LYS A 158 -8.52 18.42 36.54
N SER A 159 -9.79 18.24 36.16
CA SER A 159 -10.95 18.58 37.00
C SER A 159 -12.12 17.64 36.72
N GLY A 160 -13.15 17.68 37.57
CA GLY A 160 -14.43 17.00 37.30
C GLY A 160 -14.33 15.47 37.23
N GLU A 161 -13.39 14.86 37.95
CA GLU A 161 -13.22 13.41 37.92
C GLU A 161 -14.40 12.71 38.60
N LYS A 162 -15.10 11.87 37.83
CA LYS A 162 -16.15 10.98 38.36
C LYS A 162 -16.05 9.60 37.71
N ARG A 163 -16.56 8.60 38.42
CA ARG A 163 -16.74 7.24 37.88
C ARG A 163 -18.22 6.96 37.80
N ASP A 164 -18.67 6.51 36.65
CA ASP A 164 -20.08 6.20 36.42
C ASP A 164 -20.22 5.12 35.33
N ILE A 165 -21.42 4.58 35.20
CA ILE A 165 -21.77 3.66 34.12
C ILE A 165 -21.90 4.48 32.83
N TRP A 166 -21.19 4.07 31.79
CA TRP A 166 -21.29 4.74 30.49
C TRP A 166 -22.34 4.05 29.62
N ILE A 167 -23.47 4.73 29.45
CA ILE A 167 -24.56 4.34 28.56
C ILE A 167 -24.39 5.07 27.22
N ASP A 168 -24.50 4.36 26.11
CA ASP A 168 -24.42 4.93 24.77
C ASP A 168 -25.73 5.66 24.41
N ASP A 169 -25.63 6.93 24.03
CA ASP A 169 -26.78 7.79 23.75
C ASP A 169 -27.66 7.28 22.59
N LYS A 170 -27.08 6.51 21.65
CA LYS A 170 -27.80 5.96 20.49
C LYS A 170 -28.43 4.60 20.73
N THR A 171 -27.73 3.71 21.44
CA THR A 171 -28.18 2.31 21.59
C THR A 171 -28.86 2.05 22.93
N GLY A 172 -28.74 2.96 23.91
CA GLY A 172 -29.27 2.77 25.26
C GLY A 172 -28.57 1.67 26.05
N ASN A 173 -27.52 1.07 25.49
CA ASN A 173 -26.78 -0.02 26.09
C ASN A 173 -25.52 0.49 26.81
N GLU A 174 -25.07 -0.28 27.80
CA GLU A 174 -23.81 -0.01 28.48
C GLU A 174 -22.64 -0.27 27.51
N VAL A 175 -21.79 0.74 27.33
CA VAL A 175 -20.55 0.60 26.57
C VAL A 175 -19.58 -0.25 27.40
N SER A 176 -19.04 -1.33 26.85
CA SER A 176 -18.11 -2.22 27.56
C SER A 176 -16.67 -1.69 27.60
N HIS A 177 -16.24 -1.04 26.52
CA HIS A 177 -14.92 -0.43 26.39
C HIS A 177 -14.96 0.64 25.29
N GLY A 178 -14.07 1.62 25.38
CA GLY A 178 -13.95 2.67 24.38
C GLY A 178 -13.48 3.99 24.96
N LEU A 179 -13.38 4.98 24.09
CA LEU A 179 -13.02 6.35 24.42
C LEU A 179 -14.01 7.31 23.76
N ARG A 180 -14.45 8.33 24.50
CA ARG A 180 -15.24 9.44 23.99
C ARG A 180 -14.60 10.75 24.39
N ILE A 181 -14.35 11.60 23.39
CA ILE A 181 -13.73 12.90 23.55
C ILE A 181 -14.74 13.96 23.10
N LYS A 182 -14.97 14.96 23.95
CA LYS A 182 -15.85 16.08 23.68
C LYS A 182 -15.07 17.39 23.87
N THR A 183 -15.00 18.19 22.81
CA THR A 183 -14.25 19.45 22.78
C THR A 183 -15.06 20.57 22.17
N GLN A 184 -14.93 21.78 22.71
CA GLN A 184 -15.52 22.99 22.13
C GLN A 184 -14.41 23.89 21.62
N MET A 185 -14.44 24.25 20.34
CA MET A 185 -13.37 25.04 19.73
C MET A 185 -13.94 26.05 18.74
N LYS A 186 -13.19 27.13 18.51
CA LYS A 186 -13.52 28.11 17.48
C LYS A 186 -13.16 27.55 16.10
N ALA A 187 -14.14 27.09 15.34
CA ALA A 187 -13.93 26.48 14.05
C ALA A 187 -15.20 26.50 13.18
N LYS A 188 -15.06 26.33 11.85
CA LYS A 188 -16.17 26.49 10.89
C LYS A 188 -16.31 25.29 9.97
N TYR A 189 -17.41 24.54 10.10
CA TYR A 189 -17.73 23.46 9.18
C TYR A 189 -18.10 23.97 7.79
N GLN A 190 -17.43 23.48 6.75
CA GLN A 190 -17.72 23.82 5.34
C GLN A 190 -17.91 22.55 4.51
N ARG A 191 -18.86 22.60 3.57
CA ARG A 191 -19.08 21.53 2.58
C ARG A 191 -18.13 21.69 1.39
N GLY A 192 -17.83 20.59 0.70
CA GLY A 192 -17.05 20.58 -0.54
C GLY A 192 -15.81 19.68 -0.48
N LYS A 193 -14.87 19.89 -1.41
CA LYS A 193 -13.68 19.02 -1.58
C LYS A 193 -12.70 19.06 -0.40
N LYS A 194 -12.71 20.12 0.41
CA LYS A 194 -11.88 20.28 1.62
C LYS A 194 -12.76 20.25 2.88
N SER A 195 -13.63 19.25 2.96
CA SER A 195 -14.56 19.05 4.08
C SER A 195 -14.12 17.87 4.95
N VAL A 196 -14.66 17.83 6.17
CA VAL A 196 -14.52 16.67 7.06
C VAL A 196 -15.16 15.43 6.43
N PHE A 197 -16.30 15.58 5.75
CA PHE A 197 -16.95 14.49 5.02
C PHE A 197 -16.00 13.83 4.02
N GLN A 198 -15.33 14.61 3.18
CA GLN A 198 -14.37 14.07 2.20
C GLN A 198 -13.15 13.42 2.91
N TYR A 199 -12.68 13.98 4.03
CA TYR A 199 -11.61 13.35 4.81
C TYR A 199 -12.03 11.95 5.29
N LEU A 200 -13.20 11.83 5.95
CA LEU A 200 -13.70 10.55 6.45
C LEU A 200 -14.01 9.56 5.32
N ARG A 201 -14.54 10.04 4.19
CA ARG A 201 -14.72 9.24 2.96
C ARG A 201 -13.40 8.61 2.53
N MET A 202 -12.33 9.38 2.40
CA MET A 202 -11.02 8.86 2.01
C MET A 202 -10.41 7.94 3.08
N THR A 203 -10.57 8.26 4.36
CA THR A 203 -10.12 7.39 5.45
C THR A 203 -10.83 6.02 5.38
N SER A 204 -12.11 5.99 4.99
CA SER A 204 -12.87 4.75 4.83
C SER A 204 -12.43 3.89 3.63
N ILE A 205 -11.89 4.51 2.56
CA ILE A 205 -11.36 3.82 1.38
C ILE A 205 -10.10 3.04 1.77
N VAL A 206 -9.21 3.67 2.53
CA VAL A 206 -7.92 3.09 2.92
C VAL A 206 -8.02 2.11 4.08
N ASN A 207 -9.06 2.23 4.91
CA ASN A 207 -9.30 1.36 6.05
C ASN A 207 -10.62 0.60 5.88
N PRO A 208 -10.68 -0.40 4.97
CA PRO A 208 -11.92 -1.11 4.66
C PRO A 208 -12.46 -1.96 5.82
N HIS A 209 -11.64 -2.21 6.84
CA HIS A 209 -12.02 -2.88 8.10
C HIS A 209 -12.69 -1.98 9.13
N ALA A 210 -12.63 -0.65 8.93
CA ALA A 210 -13.21 0.32 9.84
C ALA A 210 -14.64 0.69 9.42
N SER A 211 -15.51 0.88 10.40
CA SER A 211 -16.81 1.53 10.25
C SER A 211 -16.72 2.95 10.78
N ILE A 212 -17.11 3.92 9.99
CA ILE A 212 -16.99 5.34 10.32
C ILE A 212 -18.35 5.99 10.06
N SER A 213 -18.88 6.70 11.05
CA SER A 213 -20.09 7.51 10.89
C SER A 213 -19.83 8.98 11.23
N LEU A 214 -20.48 9.87 10.47
CA LEU A 214 -20.44 11.31 10.63
C LEU A 214 -21.86 11.84 10.76
N VAL A 215 -22.11 12.64 11.80
CA VAL A 215 -23.33 13.44 11.93
C VAL A 215 -22.95 14.89 12.17
N VAL A 216 -23.43 15.78 11.31
CA VAL A 216 -23.24 17.22 11.46
C VAL A 216 -24.58 17.87 11.77
N LEU A 217 -24.69 18.49 12.94
CA LEU A 217 -25.90 19.15 13.42
C LEU A 217 -25.76 20.66 13.34
N ASP A 218 -26.84 21.33 12.92
CA ASP A 218 -26.95 22.79 13.03
C ASP A 218 -27.32 23.23 14.45
N ARG A 219 -27.37 24.54 14.67
CA ARG A 219 -27.73 25.15 15.95
C ARG A 219 -29.09 24.71 16.51
N GLU A 220 -30.02 24.37 15.62
CA GLU A 220 -31.38 23.95 15.93
C GLU A 220 -31.52 22.42 16.05
N GLY A 221 -30.42 21.67 15.88
CA GLY A 221 -30.41 20.21 15.92
C GLY A 221 -30.75 19.54 14.60
N SER A 222 -31.03 20.30 13.54
CA SER A 222 -31.25 19.77 12.18
C SER A 222 -29.97 19.18 11.61
N VAL A 223 -30.07 18.01 10.96
CA VAL A 223 -28.94 17.35 10.31
C VAL A 223 -28.55 18.11 9.04
N ILE A 224 -27.34 18.68 9.06
CA ILE A 224 -26.73 19.35 7.91
C ILE A 224 -26.20 18.29 6.95
N GLU A 225 -25.45 17.32 7.45
CA GLU A 225 -24.78 16.32 6.63
C GLU A 225 -24.59 15.06 7.46
N GLU A 226 -24.86 13.93 6.84
CA GLU A 226 -24.68 12.61 7.42
C GLU A 226 -23.88 11.75 6.45
N GLY A 227 -22.97 10.94 7.00
CA GLY A 227 -22.22 9.96 6.25
C GLY A 227 -22.08 8.70 7.07
N ASP A 228 -22.45 7.56 6.51
CA ASP A 228 -22.21 6.26 7.12
C ASP A 228 -21.42 5.38 6.17
N TRP A 229 -20.26 4.93 6.63
CA TRP A 229 -19.30 4.15 5.87
C TRP A 229 -19.04 2.83 6.58
N VAL A 230 -19.94 1.87 6.40
CA VAL A 230 -19.85 0.51 6.98
C VAL A 230 -18.62 -0.25 6.46
N ARG A 231 -18.00 -1.08 7.31
CA ARG A 231 -16.85 -1.91 6.93
C ARG A 231 -17.18 -2.91 5.81
N THR A 232 -16.25 -3.13 4.89
CA THR A 232 -16.37 -4.09 3.78
C THR A 232 -15.57 -5.38 4.06
N SER A 233 -14.59 -5.31 4.96
CA SER A 233 -13.73 -6.44 5.33
C SER A 233 -13.71 -6.62 6.84
N ASN A 234 -13.62 -7.87 7.29
CA ASN A 234 -13.34 -8.20 8.69
C ASN A 234 -11.87 -8.59 8.91
N LYS A 235 -11.03 -8.52 7.86
CA LYS A 235 -9.59 -8.80 7.94
C LYS A 235 -8.88 -7.55 8.46
N LEU A 236 -8.29 -7.66 9.65
CA LEU A 236 -7.43 -6.62 10.19
C LEU A 236 -6.06 -6.60 9.47
N PRO A 237 -5.42 -5.42 9.37
CA PRO A 237 -4.05 -5.30 8.89
C PRO A 237 -3.05 -6.21 9.62
N ARG A 238 -1.93 -6.51 8.96
CA ARG A 238 -0.82 -7.20 9.63
C ARG A 238 -0.19 -6.29 10.70
N VAL A 239 0.23 -6.91 11.80
CA VAL A 239 0.95 -6.24 12.88
C VAL A 239 2.33 -5.83 12.36
N VAL A 240 2.74 -4.60 12.68
CA VAL A 240 4.06 -4.09 12.32
C VAL A 240 5.04 -4.37 13.45
N GLU A 241 6.20 -4.92 13.10
CA GLU A 241 7.30 -5.12 14.03
C GLU A 241 8.24 -3.92 14.04
N GLU A 242 8.85 -3.65 15.19
CA GLU A 242 9.89 -2.63 15.31
C GLU A 242 11.19 -3.11 14.68
N ILE A 243 11.79 -2.26 13.85
CA ILE A 243 13.09 -2.56 13.24
C ILE A 243 14.19 -1.66 13.79
N LYS A 244 15.42 -2.16 13.66
CA LYS A 244 16.63 -1.39 13.95
C LYS A 244 16.92 -0.41 12.81
N PRO A 245 17.58 0.72 13.09
CA PRO A 245 17.96 1.66 12.05
C PRO A 245 18.91 1.01 11.04
N HIS A 246 18.77 1.38 9.77
CA HIS A 246 19.65 0.92 8.70
C HIS A 246 20.83 1.89 8.51
N PRO A 247 22.08 1.43 8.33
CA PRO A 247 23.26 2.30 8.26
C PRO A 247 23.20 3.42 7.21
N HIS A 248 22.67 3.16 6.01
CA HIS A 248 22.49 4.19 4.96
C HIS A 248 21.65 5.40 5.37
N GLY A 249 20.79 5.27 6.39
CA GLY A 249 19.89 6.34 6.84
C GLY A 249 20.40 7.18 8.00
N ILE A 250 21.61 6.88 8.49
CA ILE A 250 22.08 7.43 9.75
C ILE A 250 22.92 8.67 9.52
N GLN A 251 22.59 9.71 10.29
CA GLN A 251 23.34 10.95 10.35
C GLN A 251 24.36 10.93 11.48
N LEU A 252 25.37 11.80 11.39
CA LEU A 252 26.46 11.91 12.36
C LEU A 252 25.98 12.08 13.80
N GLY A 253 25.01 12.96 14.03
CA GLY A 253 24.46 13.20 15.37
C GLY A 253 23.80 11.95 15.97
N THR A 254 23.04 11.21 15.16
CA THR A 254 22.40 9.96 15.58
C THR A 254 23.45 8.89 15.89
N LEU A 255 24.45 8.72 15.03
CA LEU A 255 25.54 7.76 15.25
C LEU A 255 26.31 8.09 16.53
N GLN A 256 26.64 9.36 16.77
CA GLN A 256 27.34 9.80 17.98
C GLN A 256 26.52 9.53 19.25
N ARG A 257 25.21 9.78 19.21
CA ARG A 257 24.31 9.43 20.33
C ARG A 257 24.33 7.92 20.58
N MET A 258 24.16 7.11 19.54
CA MET A 258 24.19 5.65 19.65
C MET A 258 25.52 5.14 20.17
N LEU A 259 26.66 5.70 19.74
CA LEU A 259 27.99 5.35 20.24
C LEU A 259 28.16 5.67 21.73
N ARG A 260 27.54 6.76 22.22
CA ARG A 260 27.59 7.17 23.63
C ARG A 260 26.71 6.28 24.52
N GLU A 261 25.54 5.91 24.02
CA GLU A 261 24.56 5.06 24.70
C GLU A 261 24.87 3.55 24.57
N ALA A 262 25.80 3.17 23.67
CA ALA A 262 26.17 1.79 23.41
C ALA A 262 26.64 1.04 24.66
N ASN A 263 26.10 -0.16 24.87
CA ASN A 263 26.52 -1.08 25.94
C ASN A 263 27.55 -2.12 25.46
N ASP A 264 27.78 -2.23 24.15
CA ASP A 264 28.70 -3.20 23.55
C ASP A 264 30.19 -2.88 23.85
N ARG A 265 30.99 -3.93 24.06
CA ARG A 265 32.44 -3.80 24.33
C ARG A 265 33.29 -3.67 23.07
N LYS A 266 32.81 -4.19 21.93
CA LYS A 266 33.51 -4.23 20.64
C LYS A 266 32.70 -3.52 19.55
N MET A 267 33.37 -2.87 18.61
CA MET A 267 32.71 -2.19 17.48
C MET A 267 31.95 -3.16 16.57
N THR A 268 32.50 -4.34 16.31
CA THR A 268 31.82 -5.37 15.49
C THR A 268 30.49 -5.83 16.11
N SER A 269 30.44 -5.96 17.43
CA SER A 269 29.21 -6.27 18.18
C SER A 269 28.22 -5.11 18.10
N PHE A 270 28.70 -3.88 18.30
CA PHE A 270 27.88 -2.68 18.19
C PHE A 270 27.18 -2.57 16.83
N LEU A 271 27.93 -2.73 15.73
CA LEU A 271 27.37 -2.63 14.38
C LEU A 271 26.32 -3.73 14.11
N LYS A 272 26.55 -4.95 14.61
CA LYS A 272 25.61 -6.07 14.44
C LYS A 272 24.35 -5.92 15.29
N HIS A 273 24.48 -5.46 16.54
CA HIS A 273 23.36 -5.41 17.48
C HIS A 273 22.47 -4.19 17.28
N ASN A 274 23.02 -3.05 16.84
CA ASN A 274 22.28 -1.79 16.76
C ASN A 274 21.77 -1.46 15.34
N PHE A 275 22.30 -2.10 14.30
CA PHE A 275 21.88 -1.85 12.93
C PHE A 275 21.22 -3.05 12.28
N SER A 276 20.23 -2.77 11.43
CA SER A 276 19.61 -3.76 10.56
C SER A 276 20.47 -4.00 9.31
N GLY A 277 20.51 -5.23 8.81
CA GLY A 277 21.16 -5.57 7.54
C GLY A 277 22.69 -5.67 7.59
N VAL A 278 23.30 -5.62 8.78
CA VAL A 278 24.75 -5.72 8.97
C VAL A 278 25.16 -7.14 9.35
N SER A 279 25.81 -7.83 8.41
CA SER A 279 26.45 -9.13 8.68
C SER A 279 27.80 -8.94 9.36
N PRO A 280 28.38 -9.96 10.03
CA PRO A 280 29.71 -9.87 10.60
C PRO A 280 30.79 -9.55 9.55
N ARG A 281 30.60 -10.00 8.29
CA ARG A 281 31.51 -9.68 7.18
C ARG A 281 31.43 -8.20 6.80
N ALA A 282 30.20 -7.70 6.62
CA ALA A 282 29.98 -6.28 6.30
C ALA A 282 30.46 -5.35 7.42
N ALA A 283 30.29 -5.74 8.69
CA ALA A 283 30.81 -4.97 9.83
C ALA A 283 32.33 -4.82 9.77
N LYS A 284 33.06 -5.88 9.41
CA LYS A 284 34.52 -5.83 9.25
C LYS A 284 34.95 -4.98 8.07
N GLU A 285 34.24 -5.10 6.95
CA GLU A 285 34.49 -4.29 5.75
C GLU A 285 34.29 -2.79 6.02
N ILE A 286 33.21 -2.42 6.71
CA ILE A 286 32.95 -1.05 7.15
C ILE A 286 34.09 -0.53 8.04
N LEU A 287 34.52 -1.32 9.02
CA LEU A 287 35.56 -0.91 9.97
C LEU A 287 36.93 -0.80 9.31
N ALA A 288 37.25 -1.69 8.35
CA ALA A 288 38.47 -1.62 7.56
C ALA A 288 38.51 -0.34 6.71
N MET A 289 37.40 0.01 6.04
CA MET A 289 37.29 1.23 5.24
C MET A 289 37.32 2.51 6.09
N ALA A 290 36.80 2.43 7.33
CA ALA A 290 36.77 3.56 8.25
C ALA A 290 38.08 3.75 9.05
N GLU A 291 39.06 2.85 8.87
CA GLU A 291 40.32 2.79 9.63
C GLU A 291 40.09 2.68 11.16
N VAL A 292 39.05 1.95 11.56
CA VAL A 292 38.71 1.74 12.98
C VAL A 292 38.98 0.29 13.39
N GLU A 293 39.73 0.10 14.46
CA GLU A 293 40.01 -1.23 15.01
C GLU A 293 38.74 -1.97 15.49
N GLU A 294 38.62 -3.26 15.17
CA GLU A 294 37.47 -4.11 15.52
C GLU A 294 37.21 -4.20 17.04
N GLY A 295 38.28 -4.21 17.83
CA GLY A 295 38.25 -4.36 19.29
C GLY A 295 37.97 -3.06 20.04
N ARG A 296 37.89 -1.92 19.35
CA ARG A 296 37.73 -0.62 20.01
C ARG A 296 36.35 -0.50 20.65
N THR A 297 36.29 0.21 21.77
CA THR A 297 35.04 0.46 22.49
C THR A 297 34.25 1.58 21.81
N PRO A 298 32.94 1.41 21.52
CA PRO A 298 32.10 2.41 20.85
C PRO A 298 32.13 3.81 21.49
N LYS A 299 32.13 3.88 22.83
CA LYS A 299 32.14 5.15 23.58
C LYS A 299 33.40 6.00 23.39
N ARG A 300 34.49 5.42 22.87
CA ARG A 300 35.79 6.10 22.69
C ARG A 300 36.03 6.55 21.24
N ILE A 301 35.05 6.39 20.36
CA ILE A 301 35.12 6.83 18.97
C ILE A 301 34.98 8.36 18.91
N LYS A 302 35.91 9.01 18.20
CA LYS A 302 35.89 10.47 18.00
C LYS A 302 34.91 10.87 16.89
N ALA A 303 34.54 12.15 16.84
CA ALA A 303 33.65 12.68 15.81
C ALA A 303 34.19 12.48 14.38
N GLU A 304 35.50 12.62 14.18
CA GLU A 304 36.15 12.41 12.87
C GLU A 304 36.05 10.96 12.40
N GLU A 305 36.32 9.99 13.29
CA GLU A 305 36.20 8.56 13.03
C GLU A 305 34.73 8.16 12.76
N ALA A 306 33.77 8.82 13.43
CA ALA A 306 32.35 8.61 13.15
C ALA A 306 31.95 9.13 11.75
N LYS A 307 32.61 10.19 11.25
CA LYS A 307 32.37 10.74 9.92
C LYS A 307 32.92 9.80 8.83
N THR A 308 34.12 9.24 9.01
CA THR A 308 34.67 8.24 8.07
C THR A 308 33.80 6.99 8.03
N MET A 309 33.27 6.56 9.17
CA MET A 309 32.33 5.43 9.26
C MET A 309 31.02 5.67 8.49
N ILE A 310 30.48 6.89 8.48
CA ILE A 310 29.28 7.22 7.70
C ILE A 310 29.55 7.14 6.19
N ASN A 311 30.72 7.62 5.75
CA ASN A 311 31.12 7.47 4.36
C ASN A 311 31.25 5.98 4.00
N ALA A 312 31.81 5.16 4.89
CA ALA A 312 31.89 3.71 4.71
C ALA A 312 30.48 3.05 4.64
N PHE A 313 29.52 3.53 5.44
CA PHE A 313 28.13 3.03 5.36
C PHE A 313 27.49 3.28 3.99
N GLN A 314 27.84 4.33 3.26
CA GLN A 314 27.28 4.61 1.94
C GLN A 314 27.89 3.74 0.83
N THR A 315 29.17 3.39 0.96
CA THR A 315 29.91 2.65 -0.07
C THR A 315 29.71 1.13 0.04
N VAL A 316 29.65 0.59 1.27
CA VAL A 316 29.54 -0.85 1.49
C VAL A 316 28.13 -1.35 1.14
N LYS A 317 28.06 -2.45 0.40
CA LYS A 317 26.79 -3.10 0.06
C LYS A 317 26.22 -3.82 1.26
N LEU A 318 25.09 -3.34 1.76
CA LEU A 318 24.37 -3.90 2.90
C LEU A 318 23.13 -4.67 2.46
N LEU A 319 22.67 -5.58 3.33
CA LEU A 319 21.41 -6.26 3.13
C LEU A 319 20.26 -5.29 3.35
N LYS A 320 19.22 -5.39 2.50
CA LYS A 320 18.01 -4.59 2.66
C LYS A 320 17.37 -4.84 4.05
N PRO A 321 16.79 -3.81 4.70
CA PRO A 321 16.06 -3.96 5.95
C PRO A 321 14.86 -4.92 5.79
N PRO A 322 14.41 -5.56 6.88
CA PRO A 322 13.25 -6.44 6.85
C PRO A 322 11.97 -5.66 6.55
N MET A 323 11.00 -6.33 5.91
CA MET A 323 9.78 -5.70 5.38
C MET A 323 8.60 -5.79 6.37
N ASP A 324 8.79 -6.48 7.49
CA ASP A 324 7.77 -6.71 8.54
C ASP A 324 7.44 -5.44 9.34
N CYS A 325 8.21 -4.36 9.13
CA CYS A 325 7.94 -3.03 9.67
C CYS A 325 6.87 -2.24 8.90
N LEU A 326 6.48 -2.70 7.72
CA LEU A 326 5.45 -2.07 6.88
C LEU A 326 4.15 -2.86 6.96
N SER A 327 3.03 -2.19 6.81
CA SER A 327 1.66 -2.73 6.70
C SER A 327 1.00 -2.06 5.48
N PRO A 328 1.24 -2.57 4.26
CA PRO A 328 0.54 -2.11 3.06
C PRO A 328 -0.96 -2.40 3.16
N ILE A 329 -1.77 -1.79 2.28
CA ILE A 329 -3.22 -2.03 2.26
C ILE A 329 -3.54 -3.37 1.59
N GLU A 330 -2.76 -3.79 0.60
CA GLU A 330 -2.98 -4.93 -0.30
C GLU A 330 -3.96 -4.64 -1.44
N ASP A 331 -3.68 -5.18 -2.63
CA ASP A 331 -4.43 -4.95 -3.88
C ASP A 331 -5.95 -5.18 -3.74
N LEU A 332 -6.35 -6.30 -3.12
CA LEU A 332 -7.76 -6.65 -2.95
C LEU A 332 -8.51 -5.67 -2.04
N LEU A 333 -7.86 -5.20 -0.99
CA LEU A 333 -8.44 -4.25 -0.06
C LEU A 333 -8.55 -2.86 -0.68
N ILE A 334 -7.59 -2.46 -1.52
CA ILE A 334 -7.68 -1.23 -2.33
C ILE A 334 -8.88 -1.30 -3.27
N LYS A 335 -9.08 -2.42 -3.99
CA LYS A 335 -10.26 -2.61 -4.85
C LYS A 335 -11.57 -2.49 -4.06
N LYS A 336 -11.68 -3.19 -2.92
CA LYS A 336 -12.86 -3.11 -2.03
C LYS A 336 -13.12 -1.71 -1.49
N GLY A 337 -12.05 -1.01 -1.10
CA GLY A 337 -12.12 0.35 -0.59
C GLY A 337 -12.58 1.35 -1.66
N LEU A 338 -12.10 1.20 -2.88
CA LEU A 338 -12.50 2.04 -4.01
C LEU A 338 -13.96 1.79 -4.40
N SER A 339 -14.39 0.53 -4.48
CA SER A 339 -15.79 0.18 -4.75
C SER A 339 -16.78 0.65 -3.67
N LYS A 340 -16.32 0.91 -2.44
CA LYS A 340 -17.16 1.45 -1.36
C LYS A 340 -17.52 2.92 -1.56
N ALA A 341 -16.62 3.71 -2.16
CA ALA A 341 -16.75 5.16 -2.22
C ALA A 341 -17.01 5.70 -3.63
N ILE A 342 -16.76 4.90 -4.67
CA ILE A 342 -16.92 5.25 -6.07
C ILE A 342 -17.55 4.04 -6.77
N ASP A 343 -18.77 4.20 -7.30
CA ASP A 343 -19.32 3.21 -8.22
C ASP A 343 -18.52 3.27 -9.51
N SER A 344 -17.96 2.14 -9.93
CA SER A 344 -16.99 2.11 -11.03
C SER A 344 -17.12 0.87 -11.87
N ARG A 345 -16.90 1.03 -13.18
CA ARG A 345 -16.95 -0.08 -14.13
C ARG A 345 -15.64 -0.86 -14.18
N PHE A 346 -14.52 -0.19 -13.87
CA PHE A 346 -13.19 -0.79 -13.93
C PHE A 346 -12.30 -0.30 -12.79
N ALA A 347 -11.57 -1.24 -12.18
CA ALA A 347 -10.58 -0.97 -11.15
C ALA A 347 -9.29 -1.79 -11.38
N SER A 348 -8.17 -1.10 -11.52
CA SER A 348 -6.82 -1.68 -11.62
C SER A 348 -5.99 -1.28 -10.41
N THR A 349 -5.24 -2.22 -9.83
CA THR A 349 -4.41 -1.98 -8.65
C THR A 349 -3.05 -2.62 -8.84
N VAL A 350 -2.01 -1.97 -8.33
CA VAL A 350 -0.63 -2.45 -8.35
C VAL A 350 0.00 -2.18 -6.99
N THR A 351 0.50 -3.25 -6.36
CA THR A 351 1.36 -3.20 -5.18
C THR A 351 2.77 -3.57 -5.58
N ARG A 352 3.71 -2.61 -5.47
CA ARG A 352 5.13 -2.85 -5.81
C ARG A 352 5.85 -3.57 -4.68
N SER A 353 6.94 -4.25 -5.00
CA SER A 353 7.86 -4.79 -3.99
C SER A 353 8.50 -3.65 -3.18
N PRO A 354 8.72 -3.80 -1.87
CA PRO A 354 9.32 -2.75 -1.05
C PRO A 354 10.74 -2.37 -1.49
N SER A 355 11.00 -1.07 -1.42
CA SER A 355 12.28 -0.43 -1.72
C SER A 355 12.79 0.30 -0.48
N VAL A 356 14.01 0.83 -0.53
CA VAL A 356 14.65 1.49 0.61
C VAL A 356 15.11 2.85 0.16
N SER A 357 14.76 3.89 0.93
CA SER A 357 15.25 5.25 0.70
C SER A 357 15.87 5.81 1.95
N GLN A 358 17.13 6.25 1.86
CA GLN A 358 17.90 6.76 3.01
C GLN A 358 17.78 5.82 4.22
N GLY A 359 17.94 4.51 4.00
CA GLY A 359 17.83 3.48 5.05
C GLY A 359 16.42 3.21 5.59
N ASN A 360 15.38 3.89 5.10
CA ASN A 360 14.00 3.64 5.51
C ASN A 360 13.29 2.80 4.44
N PRO A 361 12.76 1.62 4.79
CA PRO A 361 11.96 0.84 3.85
C PRO A 361 10.65 1.56 3.55
N PHE A 362 10.26 1.54 2.28
CA PHE A 362 9.00 2.06 1.79
C PHE A 362 8.38 1.13 0.74
N GLN A 363 7.08 1.18 0.62
CA GLN A 363 6.30 0.43 -0.35
C GLN A 363 5.25 1.35 -0.98
N ILE A 364 5.02 1.19 -2.28
CA ILE A 364 4.07 2.00 -3.04
C ILE A 364 2.97 1.12 -3.58
N GLU A 365 1.74 1.60 -3.38
CA GLU A 365 0.53 0.99 -3.92
C GLU A 365 -0.21 2.05 -4.74
N VAL A 366 -0.65 1.68 -5.94
CA VAL A 366 -1.42 2.56 -6.82
C VAL A 366 -2.70 1.85 -7.23
N GLY A 367 -3.83 2.55 -7.10
CA GLY A 367 -5.12 2.12 -7.62
C GLY A 367 -5.63 3.10 -8.65
N LEU A 368 -6.24 2.61 -9.73
CA LEU A 368 -6.94 3.42 -10.71
C LEU A 368 -8.34 2.87 -10.89
N VAL A 369 -9.29 3.79 -10.86
CA VAL A 369 -10.71 3.54 -11.10
C VAL A 369 -11.12 4.33 -12.32
N PHE A 370 -11.90 3.70 -13.21
CA PHE A 370 -12.38 4.31 -14.43
C PHE A 370 -13.89 4.11 -14.62
N GLY A 371 -14.57 5.18 -15.01
CA GLY A 371 -16.01 5.20 -15.30
C GLY A 371 -16.90 5.35 -14.06
N GLY A 372 -18.20 5.07 -14.25
CA GLY A 372 -19.22 5.19 -13.20
C GLY A 372 -19.72 6.63 -13.02
N ASP A 373 -19.89 7.05 -11.77
CA ASP A 373 -20.39 8.39 -11.40
C ASP A 373 -19.35 9.53 -11.53
N LEU A 374 -18.15 9.21 -12.04
CA LEU A 374 -17.07 10.17 -12.21
C LEU A 374 -17.33 11.10 -13.40
N THR A 375 -17.13 12.41 -13.19
CA THR A 375 -17.34 13.43 -14.23
C THR A 375 -16.31 13.31 -15.36
N SER A 376 -16.77 13.12 -16.60
CA SER A 376 -15.88 12.93 -17.75
C SER A 376 -15.13 14.19 -18.21
N ASP A 377 -15.71 15.38 -18.03
CA ASP A 377 -15.13 16.65 -18.53
C ASP A 377 -14.13 17.31 -17.56
N GLY A 378 -14.01 16.77 -16.35
CA GLY A 378 -13.18 17.34 -15.28
C GLY A 378 -11.75 16.81 -15.23
N PRO A 379 -10.86 17.46 -14.45
CA PRO A 379 -9.60 16.84 -14.05
C PRO A 379 -9.89 15.59 -13.21
N ILE A 380 -9.03 14.58 -13.34
CA ILE A 380 -9.17 13.34 -12.58
C ILE A 380 -9.15 13.58 -11.06
N GLU A 381 -9.82 12.71 -10.30
CA GLU A 381 -9.76 12.75 -8.82
C GLU A 381 -8.45 12.09 -8.36
N ILE A 382 -7.62 12.81 -7.58
CA ILE A 382 -6.35 12.29 -7.07
C ILE A 382 -6.49 12.06 -5.56
N LEU A 383 -6.42 10.80 -5.14
CA LEU A 383 -6.47 10.38 -3.76
C LEU A 383 -5.06 10.05 -3.27
N ARG A 384 -4.53 10.91 -2.40
CA ARG A 384 -3.15 10.81 -1.90
C ARG A 384 -3.14 10.29 -0.48
N PHE A 385 -2.34 9.27 -0.22
CA PHE A 385 -2.22 8.65 1.10
C PHE A 385 -0.76 8.43 1.48
N ALA A 386 -0.45 8.69 2.75
CA ALA A 386 0.82 8.35 3.36
C ALA A 386 0.55 7.63 4.67
N ASN A 387 1.13 6.43 4.86
CA ASN A 387 0.89 5.59 6.03
C ASN A 387 -0.58 5.45 6.43
N ARG A 388 -1.43 5.18 5.44
CA ARG A 388 -2.89 5.09 5.59
C ARG A 388 -3.62 6.36 6.05
N VAL A 389 -2.96 7.51 6.02
CA VAL A 389 -3.54 8.83 6.32
C VAL A 389 -3.76 9.61 5.01
N PRO A 390 -4.96 10.14 4.75
CA PRO A 390 -5.22 10.96 3.57
C PRO A 390 -4.57 12.34 3.65
N LEU A 391 -4.03 12.80 2.51
CA LEU A 391 -3.39 14.10 2.35
C LEU A 391 -4.31 15.05 1.56
N MET A 392 -4.88 16.05 2.24
CA MET A 392 -5.92 16.92 1.68
C MET A 392 -5.40 18.22 1.09
N TYR A 393 -4.38 18.81 1.71
CA TYR A 393 -3.89 20.13 1.33
C TYR A 393 -2.61 20.04 0.50
N GLN A 394 -2.18 21.18 -0.05
CA GLN A 394 -0.89 21.35 -0.76
C GLN A 394 -0.64 20.35 -1.91
N GLN A 395 -1.67 20.05 -2.70
CA GLN A 395 -1.58 19.08 -3.80
C GLN A 395 -0.46 19.40 -4.82
N GLY A 396 -0.30 20.67 -5.23
CA GLY A 396 0.71 21.06 -6.23
C GLY A 396 2.17 20.93 -5.76
N GLY A 397 2.42 20.95 -4.46
CA GLY A 397 3.77 20.77 -3.90
C GLY A 397 4.14 19.31 -3.63
N CYS A 398 3.17 18.40 -3.68
CA CYS A 398 3.36 17.03 -3.21
C CYS A 398 4.03 16.15 -4.25
N LEU A 399 5.01 15.35 -3.79
CA LEU A 399 5.68 14.33 -4.59
C LEU A 399 4.69 13.43 -5.36
N LEU A 400 3.64 12.95 -4.70
CA LEU A 400 2.66 12.02 -5.29
C LEU A 400 1.96 12.62 -6.51
N THR A 401 1.59 13.91 -6.45
CA THR A 401 0.97 14.62 -7.57
C THR A 401 1.99 14.83 -8.69
N LYS A 402 3.20 15.26 -8.36
CA LYS A 402 4.27 15.50 -9.34
C LYS A 402 4.63 14.22 -10.11
N SER A 403 4.66 13.07 -9.43
CA SER A 403 4.87 11.77 -10.07
C SER A 403 3.76 11.41 -11.07
N LEU A 404 2.52 11.80 -10.78
CA LEU A 404 1.39 11.61 -11.69
C LEU A 404 1.47 12.53 -12.90
N GLU A 405 1.81 13.80 -12.69
CA GLU A 405 1.95 14.81 -13.75
C GLU A 405 3.10 14.48 -14.73
N ALA A 406 4.13 13.78 -14.26
CA ALA A 406 5.27 13.36 -15.07
C ALA A 406 4.97 12.20 -16.05
N VAL A 407 3.83 11.52 -15.89
CA VAL A 407 3.42 10.43 -16.77
C VAL A 407 2.58 10.97 -17.94
N ASN A 408 2.88 10.52 -19.14
CA ASN A 408 2.10 10.85 -20.34
C ASN A 408 0.85 9.96 -20.42
N TRP A 409 -0.26 10.46 -19.86
CA TRP A 409 -1.54 9.72 -19.77
C TRP A 409 -2.28 9.62 -21.11
N LYS A 410 -1.95 10.48 -22.09
CA LYS A 410 -2.51 10.42 -23.45
C LYS A 410 -2.23 9.09 -24.12
N SER A 411 -1.04 8.52 -23.91
CA SER A 411 -0.65 7.21 -24.43
C SER A 411 -1.43 6.04 -23.83
N TYR A 412 -2.13 6.27 -22.71
CA TYR A 412 -2.90 5.29 -21.95
C TYR A 412 -4.42 5.48 -22.06
N GLY A 413 -4.90 6.47 -22.82
CA GLY A 413 -6.32 6.66 -23.13
C GLY A 413 -7.05 7.72 -22.30
N LEU A 414 -6.34 8.51 -21.49
CA LEU A 414 -6.90 9.71 -20.85
C LEU A 414 -6.56 10.97 -21.65
N GLU A 415 -7.40 12.00 -21.58
CA GLU A 415 -7.11 13.26 -22.25
C GLU A 415 -6.14 14.10 -21.41
N GLN A 416 -5.17 14.73 -22.03
CA GLN A 416 -4.21 15.61 -21.33
C GLN A 416 -3.94 16.85 -22.18
N PRO A 417 -4.76 17.91 -22.03
CA PRO A 417 -4.59 19.15 -22.79
C PRO A 417 -3.23 19.77 -22.46
N GLY A 418 -2.36 19.93 -23.47
CA GLY A 418 -1.02 20.51 -23.30
C GLY A 418 0.11 19.52 -22.98
N GLY A 419 -0.18 18.22 -22.83
CA GLY A 419 0.84 17.16 -22.67
C GLY A 419 1.60 17.14 -21.34
N THR A 420 1.43 18.16 -20.49
CA THR A 420 1.99 18.25 -19.14
C THR A 420 0.89 18.63 -18.14
N GLY A 421 0.95 18.09 -16.93
CA GLY A 421 -0.02 18.39 -15.86
C GLY A 421 -1.07 17.30 -15.64
N ILE A 422 -2.12 17.63 -14.89
CA ILE A 422 -3.14 16.66 -14.46
C ILE A 422 -4.03 16.28 -15.66
N PRO A 423 -4.21 14.98 -15.97
CA PRO A 423 -5.09 14.54 -17.04
C PRO A 423 -6.57 14.79 -16.71
N LYS A 424 -7.40 14.80 -17.75
CA LYS A 424 -8.85 14.90 -17.70
C LYS A 424 -9.49 13.56 -18.07
N GLY A 425 -10.62 13.28 -17.43
CA GLY A 425 -11.41 12.09 -17.71
C GLY A 425 -12.14 11.56 -16.47
N PRO A 426 -13.06 10.59 -16.66
CA PRO A 426 -13.82 9.97 -15.58
C PRO A 426 -12.96 8.93 -14.85
N ALA A 427 -11.85 9.36 -14.25
CA ALA A 427 -10.91 8.50 -13.56
C ALA A 427 -10.55 9.03 -12.17
N ALA A 428 -10.34 8.11 -11.24
CA ALA A 428 -9.80 8.41 -9.92
C ALA A 428 -8.53 7.59 -9.71
N ILE A 429 -7.46 8.23 -9.25
CA ILE A 429 -6.16 7.59 -9.01
C ILE A 429 -5.83 7.69 -7.52
N LEU A 430 -5.69 6.54 -6.90
CA LEU A 430 -5.23 6.34 -5.53
C LEU A 430 -3.73 6.09 -5.52
N ILE A 431 -3.00 6.82 -4.68
CA ILE A 431 -1.56 6.67 -4.48
C ILE A 431 -1.30 6.53 -3.00
N HIS A 432 -0.77 5.40 -2.58
CA HIS A 432 -0.40 5.14 -1.20
C HIS A 432 1.10 4.91 -1.06
N LEU A 433 1.72 5.69 -0.17
CA LEU A 433 3.11 5.53 0.26
C LEU A 433 3.13 5.00 1.69
N ALA A 434 3.55 3.76 1.87
CA ALA A 434 3.84 3.17 3.18
C ALA A 434 5.35 3.31 3.46
N SER A 435 5.75 3.91 4.57
CA SER A 435 7.15 4.02 4.99
C SER A 435 7.26 4.09 6.52
N THR A 436 8.38 3.63 7.07
CA THR A 436 8.70 3.83 8.50
C THR A 436 8.91 5.31 8.82
N ASN A 437 9.41 6.09 7.86
CA ASN A 437 9.60 7.52 7.98
C ASN A 437 9.21 8.22 6.68
N VAL A 438 8.09 8.96 6.71
CA VAL A 438 7.63 9.76 5.58
C VAL A 438 8.17 11.18 5.73
N GLN A 439 8.87 11.66 4.70
CA GLN A 439 9.39 13.03 4.68
C GLN A 439 8.28 13.97 4.23
N PHE A 440 7.83 14.84 5.13
CA PHE A 440 6.81 15.85 4.84
C PHE A 440 7.44 17.22 4.57
N THR A 441 6.79 18.04 3.76
CA THR A 441 7.20 19.44 3.51
C THR A 441 6.94 20.35 4.71
N SER A 442 6.03 19.97 5.60
CA SER A 442 5.64 20.70 6.80
C SER A 442 5.22 19.74 7.91
N GLU A 443 5.30 20.21 9.15
CA GLU A 443 4.95 19.51 10.39
C GLU A 443 3.47 19.12 10.44
N ALA A 444 2.61 19.82 9.69
CA ALA A 444 1.18 19.51 9.58
C ALA A 444 0.89 18.27 8.71
N LYS A 445 1.90 17.68 8.05
CA LYS A 445 1.81 16.43 7.27
C LYS A 445 0.78 16.45 6.14
N GLU A 446 0.88 17.45 5.27
CA GLU A 446 -0.08 17.65 4.16
C GLU A 446 0.48 17.31 2.78
N ALA A 447 1.80 17.33 2.63
CA ALA A 447 2.47 16.97 1.39
C ALA A 447 3.78 16.25 1.68
N VAL A 448 4.04 15.21 0.90
CA VAL A 448 5.31 14.48 0.88
C VAL A 448 6.34 15.31 0.12
N SER A 449 7.54 15.46 0.69
CA SER A 449 8.66 16.18 0.08
C SER A 449 9.22 15.43 -1.12
N TYR A 450 9.94 16.15 -1.99
CA TYR A 450 10.55 15.53 -3.16
C TYR A 450 11.72 14.62 -2.75
N ASN A 451 11.69 13.38 -3.22
CA ASN A 451 12.76 12.39 -3.09
C ASN A 451 12.81 11.60 -4.40
N GLU A 452 13.98 11.50 -5.01
CA GLU A 452 14.18 10.93 -6.34
C GLU A 452 13.89 9.42 -6.38
N GLU A 453 14.39 8.66 -5.40
CA GLU A 453 14.20 7.20 -5.33
C GLU A 453 12.71 6.85 -5.19
N VAL A 454 11.98 7.60 -4.35
CA VAL A 454 10.54 7.42 -4.17
C VAL A 454 9.79 7.89 -5.42
N PHE A 455 10.21 8.99 -6.05
CA PHE A 455 9.60 9.52 -7.27
C PHE A 455 9.62 8.49 -8.41
N GLU A 456 10.78 7.89 -8.66
CA GLU A 456 10.95 6.91 -9.74
C GLU A 456 10.08 5.68 -9.52
N GLU A 457 10.01 5.20 -8.28
CA GLU A 457 9.24 4.01 -7.97
C GLU A 457 7.72 4.26 -8.08
N ILE A 458 7.24 5.45 -7.70
CA ILE A 458 5.84 5.85 -7.93
C ILE A 458 5.58 5.92 -9.44
N ARG A 459 6.50 6.50 -10.21
CA ARG A 459 6.36 6.60 -11.67
C ARG A 459 6.26 5.22 -12.32
N LYS A 460 7.07 4.24 -11.90
CA LYS A 460 6.99 2.85 -12.39
C LYS A 460 5.62 2.22 -12.08
N ALA A 461 5.13 2.38 -10.84
CA ALA A 461 3.80 1.88 -10.45
C ALA A 461 2.68 2.51 -11.31
N MET A 462 2.76 3.82 -11.58
CA MET A 462 1.80 4.54 -12.41
C MET A 462 1.78 4.04 -13.86
N LEU A 463 2.95 3.76 -14.44
CA LEU A 463 3.05 3.23 -15.81
C LEU A 463 2.41 1.84 -15.90
N GLU A 464 2.57 1.00 -14.88
CA GLU A 464 1.97 -0.33 -14.81
C GLU A 464 0.44 -0.26 -14.75
N VAL A 465 -0.09 0.62 -13.90
CA VAL A 465 -1.55 0.86 -13.81
C VAL A 465 -2.10 1.46 -15.11
N GLY A 466 -1.36 2.40 -15.74
CA GLY A 466 -1.72 2.99 -17.03
C GLY A 466 -1.79 1.95 -18.16
N ARG A 467 -0.88 0.96 -18.18
CA ARG A 467 -0.97 -0.18 -19.13
C ARG A 467 -2.24 -0.99 -18.91
N GLY A 468 -2.63 -1.22 -17.67
CA GLY A 468 -3.90 -1.87 -17.32
C GLY A 468 -5.12 -1.13 -17.89
N LEU A 469 -5.18 0.19 -17.69
CA LEU A 469 -6.26 1.01 -18.26
C LEU A 469 -6.29 0.97 -19.79
N LYS A 470 -5.13 1.09 -20.43
CA LYS A 470 -5.01 1.05 -21.90
C LYS A 470 -5.55 -0.26 -22.47
N ASN A 471 -5.24 -1.39 -21.83
CA ASN A 471 -5.72 -2.70 -22.26
C ASN A 471 -7.25 -2.81 -22.12
N HIS A 472 -7.80 -2.32 -21.02
CA HIS A 472 -9.25 -2.29 -20.82
C HIS A 472 -9.96 -1.42 -21.88
N LEU A 473 -9.49 -0.19 -22.11
CA LEU A 473 -10.05 0.70 -23.14
C LEU A 473 -9.94 0.13 -24.56
N LYS A 474 -8.81 -0.55 -24.86
CA LYS A 474 -8.62 -1.24 -26.15
C LYS A 474 -9.63 -2.38 -26.30
N LYS A 475 -9.80 -3.20 -25.25
CA LYS A 475 -10.74 -4.33 -25.21
C LYS A 475 -12.18 -3.85 -25.37
N ASP A 476 -12.57 -2.78 -24.68
CA ASP A 476 -13.90 -2.18 -24.77
C ASP A 476 -14.19 -1.60 -26.16
N SER A 477 -13.24 -0.84 -26.74
CA SER A 477 -13.36 -0.31 -28.10
C SER A 477 -13.46 -1.41 -29.16
N GLN A 478 -12.66 -2.48 -29.04
CA GLN A 478 -12.73 -3.64 -29.94
C GLN A 478 -14.05 -4.39 -29.80
N ARG A 479 -14.55 -4.61 -28.57
CA ARG A 479 -15.86 -5.22 -28.32
C ARG A 479 -16.99 -4.39 -28.92
N LYS A 480 -16.97 -3.07 -28.74
CA LYS A 480 -17.98 -2.16 -29.30
C LYS A 480 -18.01 -2.21 -30.83
N LYS A 481 -16.85 -2.10 -31.48
CA LYS A 481 -16.76 -2.20 -32.95
C LYS A 481 -17.20 -3.57 -33.47
N ALA A 482 -16.85 -4.64 -32.77
CA ALA A 482 -17.25 -5.99 -33.14
C ALA A 482 -18.77 -6.20 -33.00
N LYS A 483 -19.37 -5.67 -31.93
CA LYS A 483 -20.81 -5.69 -31.70
C LYS A 483 -21.57 -4.86 -32.75
N GLU A 484 -21.12 -3.64 -33.03
CA GLU A 484 -21.68 -2.79 -34.09
C GLU A 484 -21.61 -3.49 -35.45
N LYS A 485 -20.47 -4.13 -35.77
CA LYS A 485 -20.32 -4.93 -37.00
C LYS A 485 -21.27 -6.13 -37.02
N PHE A 486 -21.42 -6.84 -35.90
CA PHE A 486 -22.31 -8.01 -35.78
C PHE A 486 -23.78 -7.62 -35.93
N GLU A 487 -24.23 -6.56 -35.27
CA GLU A 487 -25.60 -6.03 -35.39
C GLU A 487 -25.88 -5.58 -36.83
N LEU A 488 -24.93 -4.88 -37.44
CA LEU A 488 -25.05 -4.41 -38.82
C LEU A 488 -25.11 -5.58 -39.82
N VAL A 489 -24.30 -6.62 -39.63
CA VAL A 489 -24.34 -7.83 -40.46
C VAL A 489 -25.67 -8.58 -40.26
N ASN A 490 -26.15 -8.75 -39.03
CA ASN A 490 -27.42 -9.45 -38.78
C ASN A 490 -28.65 -8.71 -39.31
N ILE A 491 -28.61 -7.38 -39.44
CA ILE A 491 -29.71 -6.61 -40.02
C ILE A 491 -29.62 -6.61 -41.55
N ILE A 492 -28.43 -6.34 -42.09
CA ILE A 492 -28.26 -6.12 -43.54
C ILE A 492 -28.24 -7.43 -44.32
N LEU A 493 -27.57 -8.48 -43.81
CA LEU A 493 -27.35 -9.70 -44.57
C LEU A 493 -28.65 -10.47 -44.88
N PRO A 494 -29.63 -10.61 -43.96
CA PRO A 494 -30.92 -11.21 -44.28
C PRO A 494 -31.73 -10.39 -45.27
N GLU A 495 -31.71 -9.05 -45.17
CA GLU A 495 -32.39 -8.16 -46.13
C GLU A 495 -31.81 -8.28 -47.54
N ILE A 496 -30.48 -8.39 -47.67
CA ILE A 496 -29.82 -8.66 -48.95
C ILE A 496 -30.22 -10.05 -49.46
N SER A 497 -30.14 -11.07 -48.60
CA SER A 497 -30.50 -12.46 -48.95
C SER A 497 -31.92 -12.56 -49.50
N LYS A 498 -32.89 -11.97 -48.79
CA LYS A 498 -34.30 -11.95 -49.17
C LYS A 498 -34.52 -11.27 -50.52
N LYS A 499 -34.00 -10.05 -50.70
CA LYS A 499 -34.14 -9.30 -51.97
C LYS A 499 -33.46 -10.00 -53.14
N SER A 500 -32.27 -10.56 -52.95
CA SER A 500 -31.56 -11.30 -54.00
C SER A 500 -32.28 -12.60 -54.36
N SER A 501 -32.87 -13.29 -53.38
CA SER A 501 -33.65 -14.51 -53.57
C SER A 501 -34.96 -14.23 -54.30
N GLU A 502 -35.66 -13.15 -53.96
CA GLU A 502 -36.86 -12.66 -54.67
C GLU A 502 -36.55 -12.30 -56.13
N LEU A 503 -35.44 -11.58 -56.40
CA LEU A 503 -35.03 -11.19 -57.75
C LEU A 503 -34.67 -12.39 -58.65
N LEU A 504 -34.07 -13.44 -58.07
CA LEU A 504 -33.59 -14.61 -58.81
C LEU A 504 -34.59 -15.78 -58.78
N GLY A 505 -35.68 -15.68 -58.00
CA GLY A 505 -36.66 -16.74 -57.81
C GLY A 505 -36.10 -18.01 -57.16
N ARG A 506 -35.14 -17.88 -56.23
CA ARG A 506 -34.45 -19.00 -55.55
C ARG A 506 -34.74 -18.99 -54.05
N GLU A 507 -34.49 -20.11 -53.39
CA GLU A 507 -34.55 -20.20 -51.92
C GLU A 507 -33.40 -19.44 -51.25
N GLU A 508 -33.64 -18.95 -50.04
CA GLU A 508 -32.66 -18.18 -49.28
C GLU A 508 -31.45 -19.06 -48.92
N PRO A 509 -30.21 -18.64 -49.26
CA PRO A 509 -29.02 -19.37 -48.89
C PRO A 509 -28.76 -19.35 -47.37
N ASP A 510 -28.13 -20.42 -46.86
CA ASP A 510 -27.63 -20.44 -45.48
C ASP A 510 -26.57 -19.34 -45.29
N LEU A 511 -26.86 -18.41 -44.38
CA LEU A 511 -26.04 -17.24 -44.11
C LEU A 511 -24.90 -17.52 -43.14
N ALA A 512 -24.94 -18.64 -42.39
CA ALA A 512 -23.94 -18.94 -41.37
C ALA A 512 -22.49 -18.97 -41.89
N PRO A 513 -22.18 -19.56 -43.07
CA PRO A 513 -20.82 -19.54 -43.63
C PRO A 513 -20.36 -18.14 -44.05
N VAL A 514 -21.28 -17.31 -44.56
CA VAL A 514 -20.99 -15.95 -45.03
C VAL A 514 -20.74 -15.02 -43.84
N ILE A 515 -21.55 -15.13 -42.79
CA ILE A 515 -21.36 -14.40 -41.53
C ILE A 515 -19.97 -14.72 -40.97
N THR A 516 -19.61 -16.01 -40.93
CA THR A 516 -18.30 -16.47 -40.47
C THR A 516 -17.17 -15.85 -41.30
N GLN A 517 -17.26 -15.84 -42.63
CA GLN A 517 -16.25 -15.23 -43.50
C GLN A 517 -16.13 -13.71 -43.34
N ILE A 518 -17.23 -12.99 -43.16
CA ILE A 518 -17.22 -11.53 -42.95
C ILE A 518 -16.55 -11.19 -41.61
N MET A 519 -16.76 -12.02 -40.59
CA MET A 519 -16.20 -11.80 -39.26
C MET A 519 -14.69 -12.09 -39.23
N ASN A 520 -14.23 -13.20 -39.83
CA ASN A 520 -12.83 -13.62 -39.93
C ASN A 520 -12.01 -13.37 -38.66
N ALA A 521 -12.60 -13.65 -37.49
CA ALA A 521 -11.99 -13.38 -36.20
C ALA A 521 -12.39 -14.45 -35.18
N VAL A 522 -11.55 -14.65 -34.17
CA VAL A 522 -11.86 -15.53 -33.05
C VAL A 522 -12.40 -14.67 -31.92
N PHE A 523 -13.57 -15.01 -31.41
CA PHE A 523 -14.23 -14.30 -30.31
C PHE A 523 -13.96 -15.00 -29.01
N LEU A 524 -13.75 -14.23 -27.96
CA LEU A 524 -13.66 -14.72 -26.61
C LEU A 524 -14.62 -13.92 -25.73
N GLU A 525 -15.58 -14.64 -25.16
CA GLU A 525 -16.51 -14.14 -24.16
C GLU A 525 -16.13 -14.72 -22.80
N GLU A 526 -16.15 -13.87 -21.79
CA GLU A 526 -15.88 -14.28 -20.41
C GLU A 526 -17.10 -13.94 -19.57
N VAL A 527 -17.52 -14.89 -18.75
CA VAL A 527 -18.61 -14.72 -17.80
C VAL A 527 -18.09 -15.10 -16.43
N LEU A 528 -18.09 -14.12 -15.53
CA LEU A 528 -17.77 -14.32 -14.12
C LEU A 528 -19.08 -14.50 -13.36
N SER A 529 -19.16 -15.58 -12.59
CA SER A 529 -20.31 -15.90 -11.76
C SER A 529 -19.84 -16.31 -10.36
N TRP A 530 -20.69 -16.10 -9.35
CA TRP A 530 -20.41 -16.49 -7.99
C TRP A 530 -21.30 -17.68 -7.62
N ASP A 531 -20.68 -18.83 -7.34
CA ASP A 531 -21.39 -20.01 -6.86
C ASP A 531 -21.60 -19.88 -5.34
N LYS A 532 -22.87 -19.70 -4.95
CA LYS A 532 -23.28 -19.54 -3.55
C LYS A 532 -23.13 -20.83 -2.74
N GLU A 533 -23.26 -22.00 -3.36
CA GLU A 533 -23.25 -23.28 -2.64
C GLU A 533 -21.81 -23.69 -2.29
N ARG A 534 -20.89 -23.53 -3.23
CA ARG A 534 -19.48 -23.89 -3.06
C ARG A 534 -18.59 -22.76 -2.57
N ARG A 535 -19.12 -21.52 -2.52
CA ARG A 535 -18.35 -20.29 -2.24
C ARG A 535 -17.14 -20.13 -3.17
N LEU A 536 -17.34 -20.46 -4.45
CA LEU A 536 -16.33 -20.36 -5.50
C LEU A 536 -16.66 -19.19 -6.43
N SER A 537 -15.64 -18.40 -6.78
CA SER A 537 -15.73 -17.48 -7.91
C SER A 537 -15.46 -18.27 -9.18
N MET A 538 -16.48 -18.45 -10.01
CA MET A 538 -16.46 -19.22 -11.26
C MET A 538 -16.21 -18.30 -12.46
N CYS A 539 -15.29 -18.68 -13.33
CA CYS A 539 -15.06 -18.03 -14.62
C CYS A 539 -15.29 -19.03 -15.74
N SER A 540 -16.23 -18.70 -16.62
CA SER A 540 -16.47 -19.41 -17.88
C SER A 540 -15.94 -18.55 -19.02
N ILE A 541 -15.01 -19.11 -19.79
CA ILE A 541 -14.44 -18.50 -20.98
C ILE A 541 -14.93 -19.30 -22.18
N THR A 542 -15.72 -18.67 -23.05
CA THR A 542 -16.24 -19.26 -24.28
C THR A 542 -15.49 -18.68 -25.47
N ILE A 543 -14.91 -19.55 -26.28
CA ILE A 543 -14.10 -19.16 -27.44
C ILE A 543 -14.77 -19.66 -28.70
N HIS A 544 -15.09 -18.76 -29.62
CA HIS A 544 -15.72 -19.06 -30.90
C HIS A 544 -14.74 -18.78 -32.05
N ASN A 545 -14.50 -19.76 -32.90
CA ASN A 545 -13.68 -19.56 -34.09
C ASN A 545 -14.55 -19.17 -35.29
N TYR A 546 -14.63 -17.87 -35.61
CA TYR A 546 -15.26 -17.41 -36.85
C TYR A 546 -14.25 -17.17 -37.98
N THR A 547 -13.14 -17.92 -38.03
CA THR A 547 -12.18 -17.85 -39.14
C THR A 547 -12.40 -19.03 -40.09
N ALA A 548 -12.03 -18.87 -41.37
CA ALA A 548 -12.16 -19.92 -42.37
C ALA A 548 -11.16 -21.10 -42.20
N ARG A 549 -10.26 -21.03 -41.20
CA ARG A 549 -9.24 -22.05 -40.94
C ARG A 549 -9.31 -22.52 -39.49
N ALA A 550 -8.92 -23.77 -39.28
CA ALA A 550 -8.70 -24.31 -37.95
C ALA A 550 -7.55 -23.54 -37.23
N ARG A 551 -7.71 -23.24 -35.94
CA ARG A 551 -6.74 -22.48 -35.14
C ARG A 551 -6.44 -23.19 -33.82
N ALA A 552 -5.17 -23.22 -33.43
CA ALA A 552 -4.76 -23.71 -32.12
C ALA A 552 -4.27 -22.52 -31.27
N TYR A 553 -4.77 -22.43 -30.03
CA TYR A 553 -4.42 -21.38 -29.08
C TYR A 553 -4.03 -21.95 -27.73
N THR A 554 -3.14 -21.25 -27.03
CA THR A 554 -2.95 -21.42 -25.59
C THR A 554 -3.54 -20.20 -24.91
N ILE A 555 -4.51 -20.39 -24.03
CA ILE A 555 -5.16 -19.31 -23.29
C ILE A 555 -4.52 -19.25 -21.90
N LEU A 556 -4.23 -18.04 -21.45
CA LEU A 556 -3.74 -17.80 -20.10
C LEU A 556 -4.69 -16.84 -19.40
N ALA A 557 -5.12 -17.17 -18.19
CA ALA A 557 -5.93 -16.26 -17.38
C ALA A 557 -5.12 -15.81 -16.18
N LYS A 558 -5.15 -14.51 -15.93
CA LYS A 558 -4.67 -13.94 -14.67
C LYS A 558 -5.75 -14.10 -13.62
N TRP A 559 -5.38 -14.65 -12.48
CA TRP A 559 -6.27 -14.83 -11.34
C TRP A 559 -5.62 -14.27 -10.07
N PRO A 560 -6.42 -13.80 -9.09
CA PRO A 560 -5.89 -13.19 -7.86
C PRO A 560 -5.31 -14.25 -6.92
N GLU A 561 -4.03 -14.56 -7.10
CA GLU A 561 -3.28 -15.46 -6.22
C GLU A 561 -2.82 -14.74 -4.94
N SER A 562 -3.17 -15.27 -3.78
CA SER A 562 -2.81 -14.78 -2.44
C SER A 562 -2.65 -15.97 -1.49
N TYR A 563 -2.04 -15.76 -0.31
CA TYR A 563 -1.74 -16.82 0.67
C TYR A 563 -2.97 -17.65 1.17
N GLY A 564 -4.19 -17.27 0.80
CA GLY A 564 -5.42 -17.98 1.14
C GLY A 564 -6.36 -18.23 -0.04
N THR A 565 -5.92 -18.03 -1.29
CA THR A 565 -6.73 -18.34 -2.48
C THR A 565 -6.13 -19.53 -3.23
N SER A 566 -6.96 -20.50 -3.61
CA SER A 566 -6.53 -21.65 -4.40
C SER A 566 -7.53 -21.95 -5.52
N MET A 567 -7.02 -22.49 -6.62
CA MET A 567 -7.86 -22.92 -7.75
C MET A 567 -8.37 -24.33 -7.46
N GLU A 568 -9.60 -24.43 -6.98
CA GLU A 568 -10.20 -25.68 -6.49
C GLU A 568 -10.98 -26.42 -7.58
N TYR A 569 -11.57 -25.68 -8.53
CA TYR A 569 -12.30 -26.26 -9.65
C TYR A 569 -11.59 -25.97 -10.97
N ASN A 570 -11.06 -26.99 -11.63
CA ASN A 570 -10.44 -26.86 -12.95
C ASN A 570 -10.53 -28.18 -13.75
N PRO A 571 -11.67 -28.45 -14.41
CA PRO A 571 -11.93 -29.72 -15.10
C PRO A 571 -10.99 -29.99 -16.28
N LYS A 572 -10.44 -28.95 -16.94
CA LYS A 572 -9.53 -29.10 -18.09
C LYS A 572 -8.04 -29.10 -17.73
N GLY A 573 -7.70 -29.06 -16.44
CA GLY A 573 -6.31 -29.04 -15.99
C GLY A 573 -5.54 -27.78 -16.42
N GLY A 574 -4.24 -27.90 -16.67
CA GLY A 574 -3.40 -26.77 -17.10
C GLY A 574 -2.13 -26.63 -16.25
N ARG A 575 -1.34 -25.59 -16.52
CA ARG A 575 -0.05 -25.37 -15.84
C ARG A 575 0.07 -23.94 -15.34
N LYS A 576 0.62 -23.78 -14.13
CA LYS A 576 1.06 -22.49 -13.60
C LYS A 576 2.31 -22.04 -14.35
N GLU A 577 2.27 -20.84 -14.93
CA GLU A 577 3.39 -20.27 -15.69
C GLU A 577 4.19 -19.20 -14.92
N ALA A 578 3.51 -18.46 -14.06
CA ALA A 578 4.04 -17.45 -13.16
C ALA A 578 3.03 -17.23 -12.02
N ARG A 579 3.43 -16.51 -10.97
CA ARG A 579 2.51 -16.10 -9.89
C ARG A 579 1.26 -15.38 -10.45
N GLY A 580 0.08 -15.91 -10.15
CA GLY A 580 -1.22 -15.40 -10.58
C GLY A 580 -1.56 -15.65 -12.05
N LEU A 581 -0.80 -16.46 -12.79
CA LEU A 581 -1.05 -16.74 -14.22
C LEU A 581 -1.17 -18.26 -14.46
N TRP A 582 -2.32 -18.68 -14.98
CA TRP A 582 -2.61 -20.08 -15.30
C TRP A 582 -2.83 -20.27 -16.80
N ALA A 583 -2.24 -21.32 -17.39
CA ALA A 583 -2.30 -21.58 -18.82
C ALA A 583 -3.04 -22.89 -19.16
N TRP A 584 -3.90 -22.81 -20.18
CA TRP A 584 -4.59 -23.94 -20.81
C TRP A 584 -4.19 -24.02 -22.28
N ARG A 585 -3.72 -25.19 -22.72
CA ARG A 585 -3.54 -25.49 -24.13
C ARG A 585 -4.86 -26.02 -24.68
N LEU A 586 -5.42 -25.34 -25.68
CA LEU A 586 -6.66 -25.79 -26.31
C LEU A 586 -6.36 -26.76 -27.44
N ASP A 587 -7.30 -27.67 -27.65
CA ASP A 587 -7.39 -28.45 -28.86
C ASP A 587 -7.65 -27.51 -30.06
N THR A 588 -7.32 -28.00 -31.25
CA THR A 588 -7.51 -27.24 -32.48
C THR A 588 -9.00 -26.90 -32.67
N LEU A 589 -9.32 -25.61 -32.76
CA LEU A 589 -10.67 -25.11 -32.99
C LEU A 589 -10.97 -25.08 -34.49
N ASP A 590 -11.91 -25.90 -34.94
CA ASP A 590 -12.39 -25.87 -36.33
C ASP A 590 -13.28 -24.63 -36.60
N PRO A 591 -13.38 -24.17 -37.87
CA PRO A 591 -14.27 -23.07 -38.25
C PRO A 591 -15.71 -23.27 -37.77
N GLY A 592 -16.30 -22.26 -37.14
CA GLY A 592 -17.68 -22.28 -36.63
C GLY A 592 -17.87 -23.04 -35.31
N THR A 593 -16.83 -23.69 -34.77
CA THR A 593 -16.91 -24.40 -33.49
C THR A 593 -16.62 -23.47 -32.31
N SER A 594 -17.08 -23.88 -31.12
CA SER A 594 -16.80 -23.18 -29.87
C SER A 594 -16.27 -24.14 -28.81
N THR A 595 -15.44 -23.61 -27.91
CA THR A 595 -14.94 -24.34 -26.75
C THR A 595 -15.13 -23.51 -25.49
N VAL A 596 -15.62 -24.17 -24.44
CA VAL A 596 -15.77 -23.58 -23.11
C VAL A 596 -14.61 -24.04 -22.22
N LEU A 597 -14.05 -23.10 -21.47
CA LEU A 597 -13.11 -23.31 -20.38
C LEU A 597 -13.76 -22.79 -19.11
N GLU A 598 -13.87 -23.64 -18.09
CA GLU A 598 -14.41 -23.23 -16.79
C GLU A 598 -13.38 -23.47 -15.72
N PHE A 599 -13.25 -22.52 -14.79
CA PHE A 599 -12.49 -22.73 -13.57
C PHE A 599 -13.05 -21.92 -12.40
N GLY A 600 -12.86 -22.43 -11.18
CA GLY A 600 -13.35 -21.86 -9.94
C GLY A 600 -12.24 -21.67 -8.92
N ILE A 601 -12.24 -20.49 -8.30
CA ILE A 601 -11.27 -20.09 -7.28
C ILE A 601 -11.94 -20.02 -5.92
N SER A 602 -11.31 -20.59 -4.91
CA SER A 602 -11.72 -20.53 -3.51
C SER A 602 -10.99 -19.40 -2.76
N GLY A 603 -11.58 -18.94 -1.65
CA GLY A 603 -10.99 -17.91 -0.79
C GLY A 603 -11.27 -16.46 -1.18
N LEU A 604 -12.08 -16.23 -2.22
CA LEU A 604 -12.58 -14.90 -2.61
C LEU A 604 -14.01 -14.69 -2.07
N SER A 605 -14.44 -13.44 -1.88
CA SER A 605 -15.84 -13.09 -1.60
C SER A 605 -16.58 -12.66 -2.87
N LYS A 606 -17.92 -12.64 -2.82
CA LYS A 606 -18.77 -12.15 -3.92
C LYS A 606 -18.38 -10.72 -4.33
N GLY A 607 -17.94 -10.54 -5.58
CA GLY A 607 -17.53 -9.24 -6.14
C GLY A 607 -16.04 -8.93 -6.02
N ASP A 608 -15.23 -9.85 -5.48
CA ASP A 608 -13.77 -9.67 -5.38
C ASP A 608 -13.05 -9.86 -6.73
N TRP A 609 -13.71 -10.53 -7.67
CA TRP A 609 -13.19 -10.81 -9.00
C TRP A 609 -14.23 -10.45 -10.06
N ASN A 610 -14.10 -9.24 -10.60
CA ASN A 610 -15.08 -8.65 -11.54
C ASN A 610 -14.59 -8.66 -13.00
N GLU A 611 -13.28 -8.84 -13.22
CA GLU A 611 -12.71 -8.98 -14.55
C GLU A 611 -11.55 -9.98 -14.52
N ALA A 612 -11.49 -10.85 -15.53
CA ALA A 612 -10.38 -11.75 -15.77
C ALA A 612 -9.51 -11.13 -16.88
N ASP A 613 -8.22 -10.92 -16.61
CA ASP A 613 -7.29 -10.58 -17.68
C ASP A 613 -6.93 -11.87 -18.43
N ILE A 614 -7.47 -12.01 -19.63
CA ILE A 614 -7.24 -13.18 -20.49
C ILE A 614 -6.22 -12.83 -21.55
N PHE A 615 -5.16 -13.63 -21.59
CA PHE A 615 -4.09 -13.60 -22.56
C PHE A 615 -4.13 -14.80 -23.48
N PHE A 616 -3.53 -14.70 -24.66
CA PHE A 616 -3.39 -15.84 -25.56
C PHE A 616 -2.00 -15.91 -26.20
N ARG A 617 -1.57 -17.14 -26.52
CA ARG A 617 -0.50 -17.46 -27.46
C ARG A 617 -1.09 -18.17 -28.68
N GLY A 618 -0.75 -17.70 -29.87
CA GLY A 618 -1.15 -18.33 -31.12
C GLY A 618 -1.10 -17.36 -32.31
N ASN A 619 -1.36 -17.89 -33.50
CA ASN A 619 -1.37 -17.11 -34.73
C ASN A 619 -2.75 -16.51 -34.99
N GLY A 620 -2.79 -15.20 -35.22
CA GLY A 620 -4.02 -14.41 -35.38
C GLY A 620 -4.35 -13.57 -34.14
N GLU A 621 -5.38 -12.75 -34.24
CA GLU A 621 -5.90 -11.97 -33.10
C GLU A 621 -7.16 -12.63 -32.55
N ILE A 622 -7.30 -12.63 -31.22
CA ILE A 622 -8.54 -13.00 -30.53
C ILE A 622 -9.18 -11.71 -30.02
N ILE A 623 -10.43 -11.46 -30.41
CA ILE A 623 -11.21 -10.33 -29.91
C ILE A 623 -11.67 -10.66 -28.49
N GLY A 624 -11.25 -9.84 -27.52
CA GLY A 624 -11.57 -10.04 -26.10
C GLY A 624 -10.40 -10.56 -25.25
N ALA A 625 -9.27 -10.93 -25.86
CA ALA A 625 -8.05 -11.34 -25.16
C ALA A 625 -6.81 -10.60 -25.67
N THR A 626 -5.81 -10.45 -24.81
CA THR A 626 -4.57 -9.74 -25.15
C THR A 626 -3.50 -10.74 -25.60
N LYS A 627 -2.80 -10.47 -26.71
CA LYS A 627 -1.65 -11.29 -27.08
C LYS A 627 -0.58 -11.15 -26.00
N MET A 628 -0.08 -12.26 -25.48
CA MET A 628 0.90 -12.22 -24.41
C MET A 628 2.26 -11.72 -24.90
N ASP A 629 2.90 -10.86 -24.10
CA ASP A 629 4.25 -10.38 -24.32
C ASP A 629 5.26 -11.29 -23.60
N GLU A 630 6.11 -11.99 -24.36
CA GLU A 630 7.06 -12.96 -23.83
C GLU A 630 8.17 -12.30 -22.99
N ALA A 631 8.56 -11.06 -23.31
CA ALA A 631 9.60 -10.35 -22.57
C ALA A 631 9.16 -9.98 -21.15
N LEU A 632 7.89 -9.59 -21.00
CA LEU A 632 7.31 -9.17 -19.71
C LEU A 632 7.10 -10.38 -18.78
N LEU A 633 6.72 -11.53 -19.35
CA LEU A 633 6.61 -12.80 -18.62
C LEU A 633 7.97 -13.26 -18.09
N GLU A 634 9.02 -13.12 -18.90
CA GLU A 634 10.37 -13.54 -18.51
C GLU A 634 10.96 -12.63 -17.43
N GLU A 635 10.64 -11.33 -17.46
CA GLU A 635 10.94 -10.42 -16.36
C GLU A 635 10.24 -10.86 -15.06
N GLN A 636 8.95 -11.16 -15.09
CA GLN A 636 8.20 -11.64 -13.93
C GLN A 636 8.80 -12.93 -13.33
N ARG A 637 9.18 -13.89 -14.18
CA ARG A 637 9.85 -15.12 -13.74
C ARG A 637 11.20 -14.86 -13.07
N LYS A 638 11.98 -13.92 -13.61
CA LYS A 638 13.26 -13.53 -13.00
C LYS A 638 13.07 -12.89 -11.64
N THR A 639 12.05 -12.03 -11.48
CA THR A 639 11.73 -11.41 -10.20
C THR A 639 11.27 -12.45 -9.16
N GLU A 640 10.41 -13.40 -9.57
CA GLU A 640 9.94 -14.49 -8.70
C GLU A 640 11.08 -15.42 -8.29
N ALA A 641 11.97 -15.79 -9.21
CA ALA A 641 13.16 -16.59 -8.91
C ALA A 641 14.11 -15.88 -7.93
N LEU A 642 14.28 -14.56 -8.08
CA LEU A 642 15.06 -13.75 -7.16
C LEU A 642 14.43 -13.69 -5.76
N GLU A 643 13.11 -13.51 -5.67
CA GLU A 643 12.39 -13.51 -4.40
C GLU A 643 12.49 -14.86 -3.68
N ALA A 644 12.34 -15.97 -4.42
CA ALA A 644 12.49 -17.32 -3.88
C ALA A 644 13.91 -17.57 -3.35
N ALA A 645 14.94 -17.20 -4.11
CA ALA A 645 16.33 -17.33 -3.67
C ALA A 645 16.63 -16.50 -2.42
N VAL A 646 16.06 -15.29 -2.31
CA VAL A 646 16.19 -14.45 -1.11
C VAL A 646 15.51 -15.09 0.09
N GLN A 647 14.38 -15.77 -0.11
CA GLN A 647 13.65 -16.46 0.95
C GLN A 647 14.38 -17.73 1.41
N GLU A 648 14.95 -18.52 0.50
CA GLU A 648 15.76 -19.70 0.86
C GLU A 648 17.02 -19.33 1.66
N VAL A 649 17.67 -18.22 1.31
CA VAL A 649 18.81 -17.69 2.08
C VAL A 649 18.40 -17.24 3.48
N ARG A 650 17.15 -16.78 3.67
CA ARG A 650 16.60 -16.43 4.98
C ARG A 650 16.30 -17.66 5.83
N ASP A 651 15.69 -18.68 5.24
CA ASP A 651 15.31 -19.92 5.95
C ASP A 651 16.55 -20.74 6.34
N ASN A 652 17.59 -20.77 5.50
CA ASN A 652 18.87 -21.42 5.82
C ASN A 652 19.75 -20.64 6.81
N GLY A 653 19.44 -19.38 7.11
CA GLY A 653 20.16 -18.57 8.10
C GLY A 653 19.95 -18.98 9.56
N GLY A 654 19.09 -19.99 9.82
CA GLY A 654 18.67 -20.42 11.15
C GLY A 654 19.29 -21.71 11.70
N VAL A 655 20.09 -22.45 10.93
CA VAL A 655 20.70 -23.71 11.42
C VAL A 655 22.20 -23.53 11.62
N SER A 656 22.62 -23.56 12.89
CA SER A 656 24.02 -23.67 13.28
C SER A 656 24.62 -24.95 12.71
N VAL A 657 25.43 -24.84 11.66
CA VAL A 657 26.33 -25.91 11.27
C VAL A 657 27.41 -26.00 12.35
N ARG A 658 27.23 -26.96 13.27
CA ARG A 658 28.28 -27.45 14.14
C ARG A 658 29.28 -28.18 13.24
N THR A 659 30.49 -27.63 13.18
CA THR A 659 31.65 -28.29 12.63
C THR A 659 32.15 -29.29 13.66
N ASP A 660 31.78 -30.56 13.52
CA ASP A 660 32.50 -31.65 14.19
C ASP A 660 33.36 -32.35 13.12
N MET A 661 34.63 -31.95 13.08
CA MET A 661 35.70 -32.77 12.51
C MET A 661 36.13 -33.77 13.57
N GLU A 662 35.73 -35.04 13.45
CA GLU A 662 36.52 -36.16 13.97
C GLU A 662 36.54 -37.30 12.96
N ALA A 663 37.76 -37.73 12.66
CA ALA A 663 38.09 -38.80 11.74
C ALA A 663 37.78 -40.17 12.34
N SER A 664 37.29 -41.11 11.53
CA SER A 664 37.51 -42.55 11.73
C SER A 664 37.29 -43.31 10.41
N GLN A 665 38.34 -43.99 9.97
CA GLN A 665 38.37 -44.99 8.90
C GLN A 665 37.45 -46.17 9.25
N VAL A 666 36.90 -46.87 8.24
CA VAL A 666 37.00 -48.33 8.00
C VAL A 666 36.14 -48.72 6.77
N LEU A 667 36.73 -49.59 5.94
CA LEU A 667 36.35 -50.13 4.62
C LEU A 667 34.96 -50.79 4.51
N PRO A 668 34.40 -50.96 3.30
CA PRO A 668 33.52 -52.08 3.00
C PRO A 668 34.28 -53.22 2.31
N ASN A 669 34.10 -54.43 2.84
CA ASN A 669 34.56 -55.69 2.28
C ASN A 669 33.90 -56.01 0.94
N ILE A 670 34.72 -56.62 0.09
CA ILE A 670 34.40 -57.28 -1.17
C ILE A 670 33.63 -58.58 -0.86
N ASP A 671 32.64 -58.91 -1.70
CA ASP A 671 32.42 -60.31 -2.10
C ASP A 671 32.02 -60.41 -3.57
N ASN A 672 32.71 -61.31 -4.26
CA ASN A 672 32.67 -61.64 -5.69
C ASN A 672 31.50 -62.56 -6.03
N ASN A 673 30.94 -62.47 -7.26
CA ASN A 673 31.15 -63.50 -8.28
C ASN A 673 30.55 -63.17 -9.67
N GLU A 674 31.37 -63.43 -10.70
CA GLU A 674 31.08 -64.01 -12.04
C GLU A 674 30.02 -63.35 -12.98
N LEU A 675 30.18 -63.17 -14.31
CA LEU A 675 31.12 -63.58 -15.36
C LEU A 675 30.77 -62.78 -16.65
N GLY A 676 31.76 -62.40 -17.47
CA GLY A 676 31.60 -62.18 -18.93
C GLY A 676 31.95 -60.79 -19.50
N GLY A 677 33.19 -60.61 -20.01
CA GLY A 677 33.58 -59.51 -20.93
C GLY A 677 33.31 -59.84 -22.41
N PRO A 678 33.97 -59.21 -23.42
CA PRO A 678 34.91 -58.07 -23.38
C PRO A 678 34.67 -56.99 -24.48
N ASN A 679 35.25 -55.78 -24.33
CA ASN A 679 36.31 -55.25 -25.22
C ASN A 679 36.65 -53.77 -24.95
N VAL A 680 37.96 -53.55 -24.96
CA VAL A 680 38.78 -52.36 -24.62
C VAL A 680 39.15 -51.58 -25.89
N VAL A 681 39.26 -50.24 -25.80
CA VAL A 681 40.39 -49.38 -26.32
C VAL A 681 40.32 -48.02 -25.56
N ASP A 682 41.19 -47.67 -24.59
CA ASP A 682 42.52 -46.99 -24.67
C ASP A 682 42.53 -45.64 -25.46
N LEU A 683 43.13 -44.49 -25.11
CA LEU A 683 44.19 -44.07 -24.16
C LEU A 683 44.20 -42.51 -23.97
N SER A 684 44.79 -42.09 -22.84
CA SER A 684 45.32 -40.78 -22.34
C SER A 684 45.49 -39.51 -23.24
N PRO A 685 45.47 -38.29 -22.62
CA PRO A 685 45.91 -37.03 -23.26
C PRO A 685 47.40 -36.73 -23.01
N SER A 686 48.11 -36.27 -24.05
CA SER A 686 49.51 -35.80 -23.99
C SER A 686 49.60 -34.27 -23.98
N ALA A 687 50.60 -33.78 -23.26
CA ALA A 687 51.07 -32.39 -23.23
C ALA A 687 51.74 -31.97 -24.55
N ASP A 688 51.68 -30.66 -24.85
CA ASP A 688 52.69 -29.82 -25.50
C ASP A 688 52.00 -28.74 -26.35
N THR A 689 52.13 -27.47 -25.96
CA THR A 689 52.61 -26.41 -26.88
C THR A 689 52.87 -25.10 -26.15
N ASP A 690 53.98 -24.49 -26.56
CA ASP A 690 54.73 -23.44 -25.90
C ASP A 690 54.12 -22.03 -25.92
N TRP A 691 54.60 -21.29 -24.94
CA TRP A 691 54.51 -19.85 -24.73
C TRP A 691 55.76 -19.17 -25.32
N PHE A 692 55.63 -18.15 -26.19
CA PHE A 692 56.55 -17.00 -26.27
C PHE A 692 56.06 -15.92 -27.26
N GLY A 693 56.26 -14.64 -26.93
CA GLY A 693 56.38 -13.56 -27.92
C GLY A 693 55.77 -12.20 -27.53
N MET A 694 56.47 -11.43 -26.69
CA MET A 694 56.39 -9.96 -26.67
C MET A 694 57.42 -9.37 -27.63
N GLU A 695 57.05 -8.28 -28.31
CA GLU A 695 57.80 -7.10 -28.81
C GLU A 695 56.95 -6.56 -29.99
N GLY A 696 56.50 -5.31 -30.07
CA GLY A 696 57.16 -4.04 -29.79
C GLY A 696 57.53 -3.42 -31.14
N ASP A 697 56.77 -2.44 -31.64
CA ASP A 697 57.29 -1.42 -32.56
C ASP A 697 56.36 -0.21 -32.76
N GLU A 698 57.02 0.92 -32.97
CA GLU A 698 56.59 2.31 -33.02
C GLU A 698 55.76 2.69 -34.25
N GLN A 699 54.71 3.51 -34.06
CA GLN A 699 54.49 4.82 -34.69
C GLN A 699 53.17 5.47 -34.24
#